data_AF-A0A954Q265-F1
#
_entry.id   AF-A0A954Q265-F1
#
_cell.length_a   1.000
_cell.length_b   1.000
_cell.length_c   1.000
_cell.angle_alpha   90.00
_cell.angle_beta   90.00
_cell.angle_gamma   90.00
#
_symmetry.space_group_name_H-M   'P 1'
#
loop_
_entity.id
_entity.type
_entity.pdbx_description
1 polymer ?
#
loop_
_entity_poly.entity_id
_entity_poly.type
_entity_poly.pdbx_seq_one_letter_code
_entity_poly.pdbx_strand_id
1 'polypeptide(L)'
;MKLVQYAKLPAALSAILFITLLGLAFADGPADNNAETVRPIPPPGTELTAEQSQQLTDRCQAVRTAWADLVAKSASDAQSAKAWQKAEFQRTVSALESLAPEILVFPRAVEMAMELNQFYKPREYESAVSLLDEAMRRIEVAEVTPVWSNVVGIGDGAEQKLIIGGYRSRIDSSYQPYALVVPPGYTHGDSRPRRLDIWFHGRGETLSEVNFLDKGRSSAGQYTPRDTFVLHPFGRYSNAFKFAGEVDVLEGLEHVSGHLPVDSARTSVRGFSMGGAACWQFATHYADRFFAANPGAGFSETPEFLKSFQGEDLSSTPDYQRTLWRLYDCPHWSRNLIQCPTVAYSGEIDRQKQAADVMEKSLADQGIEMLHVIGPQTAHQIHEDSKLEIEQRMDSLAALASADVPQRIDFTTQTLRYNRMHWVHVEGLKQHWKTSHVLAEIKTDEDKSVVEVSTENVSHLRLEFAAGQWQGSIPSRPAVAIDGDTLVGGPIRSDRSWTFQCELKDGHWAPVERTDVKLRKRPGLQGPIDDAFMDSFLFVLPSGKSSDPAFQTWTDAESHHAQLHWRNHFRGDVQSVIDRELTKEQIADHHLILFGDPQSNSVIARLADALPVKWTENSIKLADKTFPRSDHAVVMVYPNPANPDRYIVLNSGFTFREYDYLNNARQTPKLPDWAIINIKDGATMRDPGKVQAAGFFDEHWKP
;
A
#
# COMPACT_ATOMS: atom_id res chain seq x y z
N MET A 1 31.14 -65.62 32.41
CA MET A 1 32.59 -65.31 32.38
C MET A 1 32.81 -64.32 31.24
N LYS A 2 33.22 -63.06 31.56
CA LYS A 2 33.61 -61.93 30.67
C LYS A 2 32.51 -61.43 29.69
N LEU A 3 31.74 -60.35 29.95
CA LEU A 3 32.05 -58.90 29.99
C LEU A 3 32.79 -58.37 28.76
N VAL A 4 32.04 -57.68 27.88
CA VAL A 4 32.51 -56.55 27.07
C VAL A 4 31.47 -55.42 27.23
N GLN A 5 31.96 -54.28 27.73
CA GLN A 5 31.25 -53.03 27.97
C GLN A 5 31.01 -52.27 26.66
N TYR A 6 29.81 -51.74 26.47
CA TYR A 6 29.61 -50.56 25.64
C TYR A 6 29.35 -49.36 26.56
N ALA A 7 30.24 -48.37 26.47
CA ALA A 7 30.16 -47.12 27.20
C ALA A 7 28.98 -46.27 26.69
N LYS A 8 28.15 -45.80 27.62
CA LYS A 8 27.14 -44.77 27.41
C LYS A 8 27.84 -43.40 27.40
N LEU A 9 27.69 -42.64 26.33
CA LEU A 9 27.88 -41.19 26.33
C LEU A 9 26.49 -40.52 26.44
N PRO A 10 26.28 -39.53 27.32
CA PRO A 10 25.01 -38.81 27.39
C PRO A 10 24.97 -37.72 26.31
N ALA A 11 24.02 -37.83 25.39
CA ALA A 11 23.64 -36.73 24.53
C ALA A 11 22.81 -35.74 25.37
N ALA A 12 23.46 -34.68 25.85
CA ALA A 12 22.76 -33.51 26.37
C ALA A 12 22.16 -32.76 25.17
N LEU A 13 20.90 -33.04 24.85
CA LEU A 13 20.08 -32.15 24.05
C LEU A 13 19.77 -30.91 24.89
N SER A 14 20.56 -29.86 24.72
CA SER A 14 20.17 -28.51 25.11
C SER A 14 19.03 -28.08 24.19
N ALA A 15 17.79 -28.31 24.63
CA ALA A 15 16.62 -27.62 24.10
C ALA A 15 16.76 -26.14 24.47
N ILE A 16 17.36 -25.36 23.57
CA ILE A 16 17.34 -23.90 23.67
C ILE A 16 15.92 -23.49 23.30
N LEU A 17 15.11 -23.31 24.35
CA LEU A 17 13.83 -22.65 24.32
C LEU A 17 14.07 -21.22 23.83
N PHE A 18 13.98 -20.99 22.52
CA PHE A 18 13.93 -19.64 21.94
C PHE A 18 12.57 -19.05 22.34
N ILE A 19 12.50 -18.53 23.57
CA ILE A 19 11.47 -17.57 23.93
C ILE A 19 11.82 -16.32 23.11
N THR A 20 11.20 -16.19 21.93
CA THR A 20 11.01 -14.88 21.34
C THR A 20 10.15 -14.09 22.31
N LEU A 21 10.79 -13.37 23.22
CA LEU A 21 10.22 -12.22 23.93
C LEU A 21 9.94 -11.15 22.87
N LEU A 22 8.90 -11.37 22.07
CA LEU A 22 8.03 -10.29 21.65
C LEU A 22 7.57 -9.67 22.96
N GLY A 23 8.06 -8.47 23.26
CA GLY A 23 7.42 -7.67 24.28
C GLY A 23 5.95 -7.56 23.86
N LEU A 24 5.09 -8.28 24.57
CA LEU A 24 3.68 -7.95 24.64
C LEU A 24 3.63 -6.56 25.28
N ALA A 25 3.86 -5.53 24.49
CA ALA A 25 3.31 -4.23 24.81
C ALA A 25 1.81 -4.50 24.97
N PHE A 26 1.24 -4.09 26.10
CA PHE A 26 -0.21 -3.98 26.30
C PHE A 26 -0.79 -2.90 25.37
N ALA A 27 -0.47 -2.96 24.08
CA ALA A 27 -0.98 -2.09 23.04
C ALA A 27 -2.29 -2.69 22.52
N ASP A 28 -3.27 -1.82 22.24
CA ASP A 28 -4.63 -2.21 21.85
C ASP A 28 -5.48 -2.76 23.01
N GLY A 29 -5.39 -2.18 24.20
CA GLY A 29 -6.35 -2.44 25.27
C GLY A 29 -7.38 -1.30 25.43
N PRO A 30 -8.50 -1.49 26.14
CA PRO A 30 -9.52 -0.45 26.36
C PRO A 30 -9.00 0.88 26.95
N ALA A 31 -7.79 0.90 27.50
CA ALA A 31 -7.10 2.12 27.93
C ALA A 31 -6.80 3.08 26.76
N ASP A 32 -6.65 2.56 25.54
CA ASP A 32 -6.42 3.34 24.32
C ASP A 32 -7.73 3.92 23.73
N ASN A 33 -8.86 3.87 24.46
CA ASN A 33 -10.15 4.41 24.03
C ASN A 33 -10.38 5.88 24.40
N ASN A 34 -9.45 6.54 25.10
CA ASN A 34 -9.57 7.95 25.46
C ASN A 34 -8.88 8.89 24.45
N ALA A 35 -9.68 9.70 23.75
CA ALA A 35 -9.21 10.67 22.77
C ALA A 35 -8.57 11.94 23.37
N GLU A 36 -8.84 12.23 24.64
CA GLU A 36 -8.27 13.39 25.33
C GLU A 36 -6.84 13.13 25.81
N THR A 37 -6.45 11.86 25.92
CA THR A 37 -5.14 11.43 26.41
C THR A 37 -4.53 10.40 25.46
N VAL A 38 -4.07 10.88 24.30
CA VAL A 38 -3.41 10.03 23.30
C VAL A 38 -1.90 10.00 23.56
N ARG A 39 -1.38 8.80 23.82
CA ARG A 39 0.07 8.56 23.91
C ARG A 39 0.74 8.71 22.54
N PRO A 40 2.00 9.16 22.47
CA PRO A 40 2.71 9.26 21.20
C PRO A 40 2.87 7.88 20.55
N ILE A 41 2.60 7.81 19.25
CA ILE A 41 2.85 6.67 18.38
C ILE A 41 3.69 7.16 17.20
N PRO A 42 4.91 6.65 17.00
CA PRO A 42 5.62 5.68 17.85
C PRO A 42 5.95 6.22 19.26
N PRO A 43 6.11 5.35 20.28
CA PRO A 43 6.55 5.78 21.60
C PRO A 43 8.00 6.28 21.55
N PRO A 44 8.41 7.21 22.43
CA PRO A 44 9.79 7.66 22.50
C PRO A 44 10.71 6.53 22.95
N GLY A 45 11.89 6.47 22.34
CA GLY A 45 12.99 5.59 22.70
C GLY A 45 13.91 6.22 23.75
N THR A 46 15.07 5.59 23.91
CA THR A 46 16.17 6.06 24.75
C THR A 46 17.04 7.01 23.94
N GLU A 47 17.33 8.18 24.51
CA GLU A 47 18.25 9.14 23.88
C GLU A 47 19.66 8.54 23.78
N LEU A 48 20.27 8.71 22.60
CA LEU A 48 21.69 8.43 22.39
C LEU A 48 22.55 9.48 23.10
N THR A 49 23.77 9.10 23.48
CA THR A 49 24.75 10.09 23.96
C THR A 49 25.13 11.06 22.84
N ALA A 50 25.59 12.27 23.18
CA ALA A 50 26.03 13.25 22.18
C ALA A 50 27.14 12.69 21.27
N GLU A 51 28.03 11.86 21.81
CA GLU A 51 29.08 11.17 21.05
C GLU A 51 28.50 10.15 20.06
N GLN A 52 27.55 9.33 20.50
CA GLN A 52 26.85 8.36 19.64
C GLN A 52 26.08 9.07 18.51
N SER A 53 25.33 10.12 18.84
CA SER A 53 24.59 10.92 17.86
C SER A 53 25.52 11.58 16.84
N GLN A 54 26.64 12.16 17.27
CA GLN A 54 27.62 12.74 16.36
C GLN A 54 28.25 11.67 15.46
N GLN A 55 28.63 10.51 16.03
CA GLN A 55 29.20 9.41 15.26
C GLN A 55 28.25 8.90 14.18
N LEU A 56 26.96 8.70 14.48
CA LEU A 56 25.98 8.28 13.47
C LEU A 56 25.76 9.35 12.41
N THR A 57 25.70 10.63 12.81
CA THR A 57 25.57 11.77 11.89
C THR A 57 26.74 11.79 10.90
N ASP A 58 27.98 11.72 11.39
CA ASP A 58 29.19 11.76 10.56
C ASP A 58 29.23 10.57 9.58
N ARG A 59 28.80 9.39 10.04
CA ARG A 59 28.80 8.19 9.19
C ARG A 59 27.69 8.21 8.14
N CYS A 60 26.50 8.73 8.46
CA CYS A 60 25.46 8.95 7.46
C CYS A 60 25.93 9.92 6.37
N GLN A 61 26.57 11.03 6.79
CA GLN A 61 27.14 11.99 5.86
C GLN A 61 28.26 11.38 5.01
N ALA A 62 29.12 10.55 5.60
CA ALA A 62 30.18 9.85 4.88
C ALA A 62 29.63 8.92 3.78
N VAL A 63 28.60 8.11 4.09
CA VAL A 63 27.92 7.26 3.09
C VAL A 63 27.35 8.10 1.95
N ARG A 64 26.62 9.18 2.27
CA ARG A 64 26.01 10.06 1.25
C ARG A 64 27.07 10.73 0.37
N THR A 65 28.17 11.17 0.97
CA THR A 65 29.28 11.83 0.27
C THR A 65 29.99 10.85 -0.64
N ALA A 66 30.36 9.66 -0.13
CA ALA A 66 31.02 8.62 -0.92
C ALA A 66 30.16 8.17 -2.12
N TRP A 67 28.85 8.03 -1.92
CA TRP A 67 27.93 7.71 -3.01
C TRP A 67 27.82 8.84 -4.05
N ALA A 68 27.64 10.08 -3.60
CA ALA A 68 27.56 11.24 -4.49
C ALA A 68 28.85 11.43 -5.31
N ASP A 69 30.01 11.27 -4.67
CA ASP A 69 31.32 11.36 -5.32
C ASP A 69 31.51 10.26 -6.37
N LEU A 70 31.10 9.03 -6.08
CA LEU A 70 31.16 7.92 -7.03
C LEU A 70 30.30 8.21 -8.27
N VAL A 71 29.05 8.63 -8.09
CA VAL A 71 28.14 8.96 -9.20
C VAL A 71 28.66 10.15 -9.99
N ALA A 72 29.12 11.22 -9.33
CA ALA A 72 29.66 12.41 -9.98
C ALA A 72 30.95 12.11 -10.77
N LYS A 73 31.86 11.31 -10.21
CA LYS A 73 33.05 10.82 -10.91
C LYS A 73 32.67 10.03 -12.16
N SER A 74 31.73 9.09 -12.04
CA SER A 74 31.25 8.29 -13.19
C SER A 74 30.62 9.18 -14.28
N ALA A 75 29.83 10.19 -13.89
CA ALA A 75 29.23 11.15 -14.83
C ALA A 75 30.28 12.02 -15.53
N SER A 76 31.30 12.48 -14.80
CA SER A 76 32.43 13.23 -15.36
C SER A 76 33.24 12.40 -16.35
N ASP A 77 33.50 11.13 -16.02
CA ASP A 77 34.16 10.18 -16.90
C ASP A 77 33.33 9.95 -18.17
N ALA A 78 32.00 9.81 -18.04
CA ALA A 78 31.08 9.69 -19.18
C ALA A 78 31.08 10.93 -20.09
N GLN A 79 31.18 12.13 -19.52
CA GLN A 79 31.26 13.37 -20.26
C GLN A 79 32.60 13.51 -21.01
N SER A 80 33.69 13.03 -20.40
CA SER A 80 35.06 13.10 -20.93
C SER A 80 35.41 11.94 -21.87
N ALA A 81 34.56 10.90 -21.93
CA ALA A 81 34.78 9.70 -22.72
C ALA A 81 34.82 9.97 -24.23
N LYS A 82 35.64 9.19 -24.95
CA LYS A 82 35.65 9.22 -26.43
C LYS A 82 34.28 8.79 -26.97
N ALA A 83 33.91 9.27 -28.17
CA ALA A 83 32.59 9.03 -28.76
C ALA A 83 32.16 7.54 -28.78
N TRP A 84 33.10 6.61 -29.00
CA TRP A 84 32.82 5.17 -29.04
C TRP A 84 32.64 4.53 -27.64
N GLN A 85 33.11 5.18 -26.57
CA GLN A 85 32.98 4.72 -25.17
C GLN A 85 31.75 5.31 -24.47
N LYS A 86 31.24 6.44 -24.96
CA LYS A 86 30.21 7.23 -24.29
C LYS A 86 28.96 6.42 -23.91
N ALA A 87 28.54 5.49 -24.77
CA ALA A 87 27.38 4.63 -24.50
C ALA A 87 27.61 3.60 -23.38
N GLU A 88 28.85 3.17 -23.14
CA GLU A 88 29.20 2.28 -22.04
C GLU A 88 29.23 3.05 -20.72
N PHE A 89 29.93 4.19 -20.67
CA PHE A 89 29.97 5.04 -19.48
C PHE A 89 28.58 5.55 -19.09
N GLN A 90 27.73 5.93 -20.04
CA GLN A 90 26.36 6.32 -19.74
C GLN A 90 25.54 5.17 -19.12
N ARG A 91 25.76 3.93 -19.58
CA ARG A 91 25.14 2.75 -18.96
C ARG A 91 25.63 2.54 -17.53
N THR A 92 26.92 2.75 -17.27
CA THR A 92 27.48 2.71 -15.91
C THR A 92 26.84 3.77 -15.00
N VAL A 93 26.69 5.00 -15.47
CA VAL A 93 26.02 6.07 -14.71
C VAL A 93 24.59 5.69 -14.39
N SER A 94 23.80 5.26 -15.38
CA SER A 94 22.41 4.84 -15.14
C SER A 94 22.31 3.62 -14.23
N ALA A 95 23.25 2.68 -14.32
CA ALA A 95 23.31 1.54 -13.42
C ALA A 95 23.59 1.99 -11.98
N LEU A 96 24.55 2.90 -11.76
CA LEU A 96 24.80 3.48 -10.45
C LEU A 96 23.57 4.22 -9.93
N GLU A 97 22.95 5.11 -10.71
CA GLU A 97 21.73 5.84 -10.32
C GLU A 97 20.61 4.89 -9.88
N SER A 98 20.44 3.74 -10.57
CA SER A 98 19.44 2.73 -10.21
C SER A 98 19.72 2.02 -8.88
N LEU A 99 20.97 2.00 -8.41
CA LEU A 99 21.40 1.38 -7.15
C LEU A 99 21.28 2.31 -5.94
N ALA A 100 20.97 3.60 -6.14
CA ALA A 100 20.85 4.56 -5.05
C ALA A 100 19.89 4.09 -3.92
N PRO A 101 18.70 3.52 -4.21
CA PRO A 101 17.81 3.04 -3.14
C PRO A 101 18.39 1.87 -2.33
N GLU A 102 19.21 1.02 -2.95
CA GLU A 102 19.86 -0.12 -2.29
C GLU A 102 21.01 0.29 -1.36
N ILE A 103 21.44 1.55 -1.41
CA ILE A 103 22.56 2.08 -0.63
C ILE A 103 22.06 3.14 0.36
N LEU A 104 21.22 4.07 -0.12
CA LEU A 104 20.79 5.23 0.66
C LEU A 104 19.62 4.94 1.60
N VAL A 105 19.01 3.76 1.52
CA VAL A 105 18.05 3.30 2.53
C VAL A 105 18.66 3.17 3.93
N PHE A 106 19.95 2.78 4.02
CA PHE A 106 20.64 2.60 5.30
C PHE A 106 20.88 3.90 6.07
N PRO A 107 21.53 4.94 5.50
CA PRO A 107 21.66 6.22 6.19
C PRO A 107 20.31 6.85 6.49
N ARG A 108 19.32 6.71 5.59
CA ARG A 108 17.96 7.19 5.85
C ARG A 108 17.33 6.51 7.07
N ALA A 109 17.45 5.18 7.18
CA ALA A 109 16.92 4.43 8.32
C ALA A 109 17.52 4.91 9.64
N VAL A 110 18.84 5.17 9.66
CA VAL A 110 19.54 5.67 10.84
C VAL A 110 19.14 7.11 11.17
N GLU A 111 19.09 8.00 10.19
CA GLU A 111 18.63 9.39 10.34
C GLU A 111 17.20 9.43 10.89
N MET A 112 16.30 8.58 10.38
CA MET A 112 14.93 8.47 10.89
C MET A 112 14.88 8.00 12.35
N ALA A 113 15.66 6.98 12.70
CA ALA A 113 15.72 6.50 14.08
C ALA A 113 16.26 7.57 15.03
N MET A 114 17.19 8.43 14.58
CA MET A 114 17.69 9.55 15.37
C MET A 114 16.67 10.69 15.48
N GLU A 115 16.11 11.14 14.36
CA GLU A 115 15.13 12.22 14.29
C GLU A 115 13.91 11.95 15.18
N LEU A 116 13.44 10.70 15.17
CA LEU A 116 12.24 10.28 15.88
C LEU A 116 12.54 9.65 17.25
N ASN A 117 13.80 9.68 17.69
CA ASN A 117 14.29 9.09 18.92
C ASN A 117 13.80 7.64 19.12
N GLN A 118 14.13 6.74 18.18
CA GLN A 118 13.60 5.36 18.12
C GLN A 118 14.64 4.27 18.37
N PHE A 119 15.57 4.54 19.29
CA PHE A 119 16.45 3.53 19.84
C PHE A 119 15.85 2.98 21.14
N TYR A 120 15.26 1.80 21.08
CA TYR A 120 14.58 1.17 22.21
C TYR A 120 15.48 0.21 22.99
N LYS A 121 16.58 -0.26 22.38
CA LYS A 121 17.53 -1.19 23.00
C LYS A 121 18.98 -0.76 22.73
N PRO A 122 19.93 -0.96 23.67
CA PRO A 122 21.32 -0.57 23.48
C PRO A 122 21.97 -1.13 22.19
N ARG A 123 21.65 -2.37 21.83
CA ARG A 123 22.17 -3.03 20.61
C ARG A 123 21.74 -2.36 19.29
N GLU A 124 20.71 -1.53 19.31
CA GLU A 124 20.18 -0.89 18.09
C GLU A 124 21.10 0.20 17.59
N TYR A 125 21.92 0.78 18.49
CA TYR A 125 23.04 1.63 18.11
C TYR A 125 24.07 0.87 17.26
N GLU A 126 24.49 -0.31 17.72
CA GLU A 126 25.43 -1.17 16.99
C GLU A 126 24.83 -1.66 15.67
N SER A 127 23.53 -1.91 15.66
CA SER A 127 22.77 -2.27 14.45
C SER A 127 22.82 -1.13 13.43
N ALA A 128 22.55 0.12 13.85
CA ALA A 128 22.66 1.31 13.01
C ALA A 128 24.08 1.48 12.46
N VAL A 129 25.12 1.31 13.30
CA VAL A 129 26.52 1.35 12.86
C VAL A 129 26.77 0.32 11.75
N SER A 130 26.35 -0.92 11.98
CA SER A 130 26.56 -2.02 11.04
C SER A 130 25.79 -1.86 9.72
N LEU A 131 24.61 -1.23 9.72
CA LEU A 131 23.90 -0.91 8.49
C LEU A 131 24.63 0.13 7.63
N LEU A 132 25.30 1.09 8.26
CA LEU A 132 26.13 2.07 7.52
C LEU A 132 27.42 1.43 6.99
N ASP A 133 28.00 0.44 7.69
CA ASP A 133 29.09 -0.38 7.14
C ASP A 133 28.66 -1.14 5.90
N GLU A 134 27.46 -1.73 5.93
CA GLU A 134 26.88 -2.41 4.77
C GLU A 134 26.67 -1.45 3.60
N ALA A 135 26.25 -0.20 3.86
CA ALA A 135 26.15 0.83 2.82
C ALA A 135 27.51 1.13 2.18
N MET A 136 28.56 1.31 2.98
CA MET A 136 29.93 1.54 2.47
C MET A 136 30.45 0.34 1.65
N ARG A 137 30.25 -0.88 2.14
CA ARG A 137 30.60 -2.10 1.40
C ARG A 137 29.88 -2.16 0.05
N ARG A 138 28.61 -1.76 -0.01
CA ARG A 138 27.85 -1.70 -1.27
C ARG A 138 28.39 -0.65 -2.23
N ILE A 139 28.83 0.49 -1.74
CA ILE A 139 29.49 1.53 -2.57
C ILE A 139 30.78 0.98 -3.17
N GLU A 140 31.61 0.29 -2.38
CA GLU A 140 32.86 -0.33 -2.87
C GLU A 140 32.58 -1.38 -3.96
N VAL A 141 31.56 -2.21 -3.78
CA VAL A 141 31.15 -3.18 -4.81
C VAL A 141 30.59 -2.49 -6.05
N ALA A 142 29.77 -1.45 -5.89
CA ALA A 142 29.18 -0.70 -6.99
C ALA A 142 30.23 0.04 -7.83
N GLU A 143 31.33 0.52 -7.23
CA GLU A 143 32.44 1.12 -7.97
C GLU A 143 33.09 0.15 -8.95
N VAL A 144 33.15 -1.15 -8.60
CA VAL A 144 33.78 -2.18 -9.43
C VAL A 144 32.77 -2.86 -10.37
N THR A 145 31.57 -3.16 -9.87
CA THR A 145 30.53 -3.90 -10.59
C THR A 145 29.16 -3.37 -10.18
N PRO A 146 28.65 -2.33 -10.87
CA PRO A 146 27.36 -1.69 -10.56
C PRO A 146 26.20 -2.55 -11.07
N VAL A 147 26.09 -3.76 -10.55
CA VAL A 147 25.02 -4.72 -10.83
C VAL A 147 24.34 -5.06 -9.53
N TRP A 148 23.01 -4.95 -9.50
CA TRP A 148 22.20 -5.15 -8.30
C TRP A 148 22.56 -6.42 -7.53
N SER A 149 22.61 -7.56 -8.22
CA SER A 149 22.93 -8.87 -7.63
C SER A 149 24.29 -8.91 -6.94
N ASN A 150 25.29 -8.20 -7.44
CA ASN A 150 26.60 -8.09 -6.80
C ASN A 150 26.53 -7.19 -5.56
N VAL A 151 25.84 -6.05 -5.69
CA VAL A 151 25.68 -5.07 -4.62
C VAL A 151 24.96 -5.68 -3.42
N VAL A 152 23.83 -6.36 -3.64
CA VAL A 152 23.06 -7.01 -2.55
C VAL A 152 23.64 -8.36 -2.10
N GLY A 153 24.64 -8.88 -2.81
CA GLY A 153 25.39 -10.08 -2.42
C GLY A 153 24.67 -11.40 -2.71
N ILE A 154 24.02 -11.52 -3.88
CA ILE A 154 23.55 -12.81 -4.40
C ILE A 154 24.76 -13.75 -4.54
N GLY A 155 24.67 -14.92 -3.89
CA GLY A 155 25.74 -15.90 -3.84
C GLY A 155 25.73 -16.89 -5.00
N ASP A 156 26.48 -17.99 -4.81
CA ASP A 156 26.56 -19.14 -5.72
C ASP A 156 25.36 -20.10 -5.62
N GLY A 157 24.37 -19.76 -4.78
CA GLY A 157 23.15 -20.53 -4.56
C GLY A 157 23.32 -21.76 -3.67
N ALA A 158 24.47 -21.97 -3.03
CA ALA A 158 24.66 -23.13 -2.14
C ALA A 158 23.73 -23.07 -0.90
N GLU A 159 23.50 -21.87 -0.37
CA GLU A 159 22.72 -21.63 0.84
C GLU A 159 21.62 -20.58 0.60
N GLN A 160 20.63 -20.57 1.49
CA GLN A 160 19.63 -19.51 1.55
C GLN A 160 20.32 -18.17 1.82
N LYS A 161 19.93 -17.14 1.09
CA LYS A 161 20.44 -15.79 1.30
C LYS A 161 19.37 -14.86 1.85
N LEU A 162 19.72 -14.11 2.88
CA LEU A 162 18.90 -13.04 3.42
C LEU A 162 19.43 -11.71 2.90
N ILE A 163 18.55 -10.96 2.24
CA ILE A 163 18.85 -9.68 1.63
C ILE A 163 18.01 -8.62 2.30
N ILE A 164 18.63 -7.47 2.50
CA ILE A 164 17.97 -6.25 2.94
C ILE A 164 18.29 -5.17 1.92
N GLY A 165 17.37 -4.25 1.71
CA GLY A 165 17.52 -3.26 0.67
C GLY A 165 16.47 -2.19 0.78
N GLY A 166 16.41 -1.36 -0.26
CA GLY A 166 15.38 -0.35 -0.38
C GLY A 166 15.05 -0.05 -1.82
N TYR A 167 13.92 0.62 -2.00
CA TYR A 167 13.47 1.16 -3.27
C TYR A 167 13.00 2.60 -3.05
N ARG A 168 12.91 3.38 -4.12
CA ARG A 168 12.44 4.77 -4.06
C ARG A 168 10.94 4.80 -4.33
N SER A 169 10.16 5.22 -3.34
CA SER A 169 8.71 5.31 -3.49
C SER A 169 8.32 6.49 -4.38
N ARG A 170 7.36 6.29 -5.28
CA ARG A 170 6.82 7.34 -6.17
C ARG A 170 5.91 8.34 -5.46
N ILE A 171 5.39 7.96 -4.29
CA ILE A 171 4.47 8.80 -3.50
C ILE A 171 5.18 10.09 -3.08
N ASP A 172 6.38 9.96 -2.52
CA ASP A 172 7.05 11.05 -1.81
C ASP A 172 8.58 11.04 -2.01
N SER A 173 9.08 10.25 -2.96
CA SER A 173 10.51 10.08 -3.26
C SER A 173 11.38 9.51 -2.13
N SER A 174 10.79 9.11 -1.00
CA SER A 174 11.53 8.53 0.11
C SER A 174 12.05 7.12 -0.21
N TYR A 175 13.17 6.73 0.41
CA TYR A 175 13.65 5.35 0.33
C TYR A 175 12.97 4.49 1.39
N GLN A 176 12.24 3.47 0.94
CA GLN A 176 11.52 2.54 1.81
C GLN A 176 12.24 1.19 1.85
N PRO A 177 12.38 0.57 3.05
CA PRO A 177 13.12 -0.67 3.19
C PRO A 177 12.31 -1.91 2.83
N TYR A 178 13.00 -2.94 2.36
CA TYR A 178 12.47 -4.30 2.22
C TYR A 178 13.47 -5.32 2.78
N ALA A 179 12.97 -6.51 3.11
CA ALA A 179 13.79 -7.69 3.35
C ALA A 179 13.32 -8.84 2.44
N LEU A 180 14.25 -9.68 2.01
CA LEU A 180 14.02 -10.71 1.02
C LEU A 180 14.77 -11.99 1.41
N VAL A 181 14.05 -13.11 1.37
CA VAL A 181 14.63 -14.44 1.45
C VAL A 181 14.79 -14.98 0.03
N VAL A 182 16.03 -15.30 -0.33
CA VAL A 182 16.39 -15.94 -1.60
C VAL A 182 16.62 -17.43 -1.32
N PRO A 183 15.92 -18.34 -2.03
CA PRO A 183 16.00 -19.76 -1.76
C PRO A 183 17.39 -20.33 -2.18
N PRO A 184 17.84 -21.42 -1.54
CA PRO A 184 18.95 -22.21 -2.07
C PRO A 184 18.68 -22.63 -3.52
N GLY A 185 19.73 -22.70 -4.33
CA GLY A 185 19.67 -23.03 -5.74
C GLY A 185 19.35 -21.86 -6.67
N TYR A 186 19.19 -20.64 -6.16
CA TYR A 186 19.18 -19.41 -6.97
C TYR A 186 20.58 -18.81 -7.06
N THR A 187 21.02 -18.47 -8.27
CA THR A 187 22.34 -17.88 -8.53
C THR A 187 22.23 -16.64 -9.38
N HIS A 188 23.31 -15.86 -9.43
CA HIS A 188 23.40 -14.72 -10.35
C HIS A 188 23.13 -15.16 -11.80
N GLY A 189 22.14 -14.54 -12.44
CA GLY A 189 21.77 -14.80 -13.83
C GLY A 189 20.82 -15.98 -14.03
N ASP A 190 20.35 -16.64 -12.96
CA ASP A 190 19.21 -17.53 -13.04
C ASP A 190 18.00 -16.73 -13.55
N SER A 191 17.38 -17.23 -14.62
CA SER A 191 16.22 -16.63 -15.29
C SER A 191 14.97 -17.51 -15.17
N ARG A 192 15.05 -18.65 -14.46
CA ARG A 192 13.91 -19.54 -14.25
C ARG A 192 12.90 -18.84 -13.35
N PRO A 193 11.63 -18.67 -13.79
CA PRO A 193 10.59 -18.11 -12.97
C PRO A 193 10.32 -18.96 -11.72
N ARG A 194 10.23 -18.31 -10.56
CA ARG A 194 10.02 -18.93 -9.25
C ARG A 194 8.85 -18.30 -8.51
N ARG A 195 8.22 -19.09 -7.63
CA ARG A 195 7.18 -18.61 -6.71
C ARG A 195 7.73 -17.49 -5.83
N LEU A 196 6.87 -16.52 -5.50
CA LEU A 196 7.13 -15.50 -4.49
C LEU A 196 5.99 -15.46 -3.48
N ASP A 197 6.33 -15.51 -2.19
CA ASP A 197 5.39 -15.29 -1.09
C ASP A 197 5.66 -13.91 -0.49
N ILE A 198 4.63 -13.08 -0.38
CA ILE A 198 4.68 -11.83 0.40
C ILE A 198 4.27 -12.17 1.83
N TRP A 199 5.12 -11.82 2.80
CA TRP A 199 4.88 -12.01 4.23
C TRP A 199 4.69 -10.68 4.94
N PHE A 200 3.45 -10.37 5.32
CA PHE A 200 3.12 -9.19 6.11
C PHE A 200 3.45 -9.41 7.60
N HIS A 201 4.21 -8.49 8.19
CA HIS A 201 4.56 -8.57 9.60
C HIS A 201 3.41 -8.13 10.52
N GLY A 202 3.45 -8.60 11.78
CA GLY A 202 2.53 -8.17 12.82
C GLY A 202 2.78 -6.74 13.30
N ARG A 203 1.90 -6.24 14.17
CA ARG A 203 2.02 -4.90 14.75
C ARG A 203 3.30 -4.78 15.58
N GLY A 204 4.00 -3.67 15.43
CA GLY A 204 5.19 -3.36 16.20
C GLY A 204 5.33 -1.87 16.41
N GLU A 205 4.85 -1.35 17.54
CA GLU A 205 4.93 0.09 17.84
C GLU A 205 6.38 0.59 18.00
N THR A 206 7.31 -0.33 18.29
CA THR A 206 8.76 -0.04 18.36
C THR A 206 9.52 -0.47 17.09
N LEU A 207 8.80 -0.82 16.02
CA LEU A 207 9.42 -1.17 14.74
C LEU A 207 9.94 0.11 14.08
N SER A 208 11.26 0.27 14.07
CA SER A 208 11.98 1.24 13.26
C SER A 208 12.56 0.57 12.02
N GLU A 209 12.96 1.38 11.03
CA GLU A 209 13.63 0.95 9.82
C GLU A 209 14.95 0.22 10.15
N VAL A 210 15.71 0.70 11.14
CA VAL A 210 16.92 0.05 11.65
C VAL A 210 16.61 -1.36 12.15
N ASN A 211 15.58 -1.50 13.01
CA ASN A 211 15.18 -2.78 13.58
C ASN A 211 14.64 -3.75 12.52
N PHE A 212 13.91 -3.22 11.53
CA PHE A 212 13.39 -4.00 10.42
C PHE A 212 14.53 -4.56 9.55
N LEU A 213 15.46 -3.70 9.12
CA LEU A 213 16.62 -4.09 8.31
C LEU A 213 17.55 -5.04 9.08
N ASP A 214 17.84 -4.79 10.35
CA ASP A 214 18.67 -5.70 11.16
C ASP A 214 18.04 -7.09 11.32
N LYS A 215 16.72 -7.15 11.51
CA LYS A 215 15.99 -8.42 11.54
C LYS A 215 16.00 -9.12 10.19
N GLY A 216 15.81 -8.38 9.09
CA GLY A 216 15.78 -8.93 7.74
C GLY A 216 17.06 -9.64 7.32
N ARG A 217 18.23 -9.22 7.81
CA ARG A 217 19.52 -9.88 7.54
C ARG A 217 19.82 -11.08 8.47
N SER A 218 19.03 -11.28 9.52
CA SER A 218 19.30 -12.30 10.55
C SER A 218 18.17 -13.32 10.73
N SER A 219 16.99 -13.09 10.13
CA SER A 219 15.83 -13.98 10.23
C SER A 219 15.13 -14.13 8.89
N ALA A 220 14.88 -15.38 8.49
CA ALA A 220 14.11 -15.70 7.29
C ALA A 220 12.58 -15.58 7.49
N GLY A 221 12.13 -15.26 8.70
CA GLY A 221 10.71 -15.15 9.04
C GLY A 221 10.03 -16.48 9.33
N GLN A 222 8.70 -16.51 9.16
CA GLN A 222 7.86 -17.64 9.58
C GLN A 222 7.85 -18.78 8.58
N TYR A 223 7.81 -18.47 7.29
CA TYR A 223 7.72 -19.45 6.21
C TYR A 223 8.83 -19.23 5.20
N THR A 224 9.44 -20.34 4.79
CA THR A 224 10.49 -20.40 3.77
C THR A 224 10.21 -21.60 2.86
N PRO A 225 9.14 -21.55 2.05
CA PRO A 225 8.80 -22.66 1.18
C PRO A 225 9.97 -23.00 0.25
N ARG A 226 10.05 -24.25 -0.20
CA ARG A 226 11.13 -24.67 -1.09
C ARG A 226 11.05 -23.89 -2.40
N ASP A 227 12.21 -23.61 -2.99
CA ASP A 227 12.31 -23.01 -4.34
C ASP A 227 11.58 -21.66 -4.49
N THR A 228 11.36 -20.94 -3.38
CA THR A 228 10.47 -19.77 -3.30
C THR A 228 11.20 -18.54 -2.75
N PHE A 229 10.98 -17.38 -3.37
CA PHE A 229 11.35 -16.09 -2.81
C PHE A 229 10.35 -15.67 -1.72
N VAL A 230 10.81 -15.06 -0.63
CA VAL A 230 9.90 -14.49 0.39
C VAL A 230 10.19 -13.02 0.58
N LEU A 231 9.25 -12.17 0.17
CA LEU A 231 9.33 -10.72 0.34
C LEU A 231 8.68 -10.32 1.68
N HIS A 232 9.46 -9.66 2.53
CA HIS A 232 8.98 -9.00 3.73
C HIS A 232 8.96 -7.49 3.46
N PRO A 233 7.81 -6.87 3.21
CA PRO A 233 7.67 -5.42 3.11
C PRO A 233 7.74 -4.76 4.49
N PHE A 234 8.21 -3.51 4.54
CA PHE A 234 8.14 -2.69 5.76
C PHE A 234 6.76 -2.06 5.96
N GLY A 235 6.01 -1.83 4.88
CA GLY A 235 4.62 -1.35 4.96
C GLY A 235 4.49 0.08 5.47
N ARG A 236 5.57 0.89 5.45
CA ARG A 236 5.59 2.23 6.02
C ARG A 236 5.11 2.24 7.48
N TYR A 237 5.76 1.43 8.33
CA TYR A 237 5.51 1.30 9.77
C TYR A 237 4.19 0.56 10.11
N SER A 238 3.56 0.88 11.24
CA SER A 238 2.50 0.11 11.87
C SER A 238 1.13 0.64 11.48
N ASN A 239 0.78 0.50 10.19
CA ASN A 239 -0.45 1.02 9.60
C ASN A 239 -1.36 -0.07 8.97
N ALA A 240 -1.15 -1.34 9.34
CA ALA A 240 -1.77 -2.52 8.72
C ALA A 240 -1.70 -2.56 7.19
N PHE A 241 -0.65 -1.97 6.59
CA PHE A 241 -0.44 -1.95 5.15
C PHE A 241 -1.61 -1.28 4.39
N LYS A 242 -2.25 -0.28 5.01
CA LYS A 242 -3.28 0.55 4.40
C LYS A 242 -2.66 1.80 3.77
N PHE A 243 -3.34 2.38 2.78
CA PHE A 243 -2.97 3.64 2.13
C PHE A 243 -1.56 3.60 1.55
N ALA A 244 -0.65 4.49 1.97
CA ALA A 244 0.73 4.46 1.51
C ALA A 244 1.44 3.15 1.88
N GLY A 245 1.07 2.50 3.00
CA GLY A 245 1.57 1.18 3.37
C GLY A 245 1.12 0.08 2.41
N GLU A 246 -0.03 0.25 1.74
CA GLU A 246 -0.48 -0.65 0.68
C GLU A 246 0.37 -0.47 -0.58
N VAL A 247 0.59 0.78 -0.97
CA VAL A 247 1.40 1.13 -2.13
C VAL A 247 2.85 0.69 -1.91
N ASP A 248 3.38 0.78 -0.69
CA ASP A 248 4.70 0.29 -0.30
C ASP A 248 4.90 -1.21 -0.62
N VAL A 249 3.89 -2.04 -0.33
CA VAL A 249 3.93 -3.47 -0.69
C VAL A 249 4.01 -3.67 -2.19
N LEU A 250 3.18 -2.93 -2.95
CA LEU A 250 3.10 -3.07 -4.40
C LEU A 250 4.39 -2.58 -5.07
N GLU A 251 4.96 -1.46 -4.62
CA GLU A 251 6.25 -0.94 -5.10
C GLU A 251 7.41 -1.87 -4.72
N GLY A 252 7.39 -2.43 -3.50
CA GLY A 252 8.38 -3.44 -3.09
C GLY A 252 8.31 -4.71 -3.94
N LEU A 253 7.11 -5.20 -4.24
CA LEU A 253 6.90 -6.34 -5.15
C LEU A 253 7.40 -6.03 -6.56
N GLU A 254 7.07 -4.85 -7.09
CA GLU A 254 7.53 -4.39 -8.41
C GLU A 254 9.05 -4.30 -8.47
N HIS A 255 9.68 -3.66 -7.47
CA HIS A 255 11.13 -3.52 -7.38
C HIS A 255 11.83 -4.88 -7.36
N VAL A 256 11.37 -5.81 -6.52
CA VAL A 256 11.95 -7.16 -6.42
C VAL A 256 11.74 -7.96 -7.71
N SER A 257 10.54 -7.89 -8.30
CA SER A 257 10.22 -8.59 -9.54
C SER A 257 10.97 -8.02 -10.76
N GLY A 258 11.41 -6.76 -10.70
CA GLY A 258 12.29 -6.16 -11.71
C GLY A 258 13.71 -6.72 -11.69
N HIS A 259 14.15 -7.29 -10.56
CA HIS A 259 15.51 -7.82 -10.36
C HIS A 259 15.59 -9.35 -10.36
N LEU A 260 14.47 -10.03 -10.08
CA LEU A 260 14.41 -11.48 -9.93
C LEU A 260 13.41 -12.09 -10.91
N PRO A 261 13.63 -13.32 -11.40
CA PRO A 261 12.67 -14.03 -12.22
C PRO A 261 11.50 -14.52 -11.34
N VAL A 262 10.59 -13.62 -10.98
CA VAL A 262 9.36 -13.95 -10.26
C VAL A 262 8.33 -14.46 -11.25
N ASP A 263 7.74 -15.61 -10.94
CA ASP A 263 6.58 -16.12 -11.66
C ASP A 263 5.34 -15.38 -11.17
N SER A 264 4.82 -14.47 -12.00
CA SER A 264 3.66 -13.64 -11.64
C SER A 264 2.39 -14.46 -11.38
N ALA A 265 2.26 -15.65 -11.99
CA ALA A 265 1.13 -16.55 -11.71
C ALA A 265 1.30 -17.29 -10.38
N ARG A 266 2.51 -17.30 -9.79
CA ARG A 266 2.81 -17.95 -8.51
C ARG A 266 3.27 -16.93 -7.46
N THR A 267 2.56 -15.81 -7.36
CA THR A 267 2.68 -14.89 -6.22
C THR A 267 1.59 -15.17 -5.18
N SER A 268 1.93 -15.24 -3.88
CA SER A 268 0.93 -15.33 -2.79
C SER A 268 1.07 -14.20 -1.78
N VAL A 269 0.01 -13.97 -1.00
CA VAL A 269 0.03 -13.08 0.18
C VAL A 269 -0.27 -13.85 1.45
N ARG A 270 0.48 -13.52 2.50
CA ARG A 270 0.42 -14.22 3.79
C ARG A 270 0.72 -13.25 4.92
N GLY A 271 0.20 -13.53 6.11
CA GLY A 271 0.58 -12.75 7.29
C GLY A 271 -0.12 -13.20 8.55
N PHE A 272 0.34 -12.67 9.68
CA PHE A 272 -0.21 -12.98 11.00
C PHE A 272 -0.50 -11.71 11.80
N SER A 273 -1.58 -11.67 12.59
CA SER A 273 -1.99 -10.50 13.39
C SER A 273 -2.31 -9.29 12.49
N MET A 274 -1.67 -8.13 12.70
CA MET A 274 -1.73 -7.01 11.76
C MET A 274 -1.42 -7.43 10.31
N GLY A 275 -0.48 -8.35 10.10
CA GLY A 275 -0.18 -8.88 8.77
C GLY A 275 -1.27 -9.82 8.24
N GLY A 276 -2.03 -10.47 9.13
CA GLY A 276 -3.22 -11.24 8.76
C GLY A 276 -4.34 -10.32 8.25
N ALA A 277 -4.49 -9.14 8.86
CA ALA A 277 -5.43 -8.12 8.40
C ALA A 277 -5.06 -7.58 7.01
N ALA A 278 -3.77 -7.29 6.78
CA ALA A 278 -3.26 -6.95 5.45
C ALA A 278 -3.49 -8.09 4.45
N CYS A 279 -3.30 -9.35 4.84
CA CYS A 279 -3.57 -10.48 3.97
C CYS A 279 -5.04 -10.57 3.54
N TRP A 280 -5.99 -10.34 4.46
CA TRP A 280 -7.42 -10.27 4.11
C TRP A 280 -7.71 -9.14 3.11
N GLN A 281 -7.18 -7.93 3.38
CA GLN A 281 -7.32 -6.77 2.50
C GLN A 281 -6.77 -7.05 1.10
N PHE A 282 -5.53 -7.51 1.00
CA PHE A 282 -4.89 -7.76 -0.29
C PHE A 282 -5.58 -8.87 -1.07
N ALA A 283 -5.99 -9.96 -0.39
CA ALA A 283 -6.69 -11.06 -1.04
C ALA A 283 -8.05 -10.62 -1.61
N THR A 284 -8.76 -9.72 -0.95
CA THR A 284 -10.08 -9.25 -1.40
C THR A 284 -10.01 -8.10 -2.41
N HIS A 285 -8.99 -7.24 -2.34
CA HIS A 285 -8.80 -6.11 -3.26
C HIS A 285 -8.04 -6.46 -4.55
N TYR A 286 -7.14 -7.43 -4.47
CA TYR A 286 -6.21 -7.81 -5.55
C TYR A 286 -6.26 -9.31 -5.82
N ALA A 287 -7.44 -9.92 -5.72
CA ALA A 287 -7.63 -11.37 -5.88
C ALA A 287 -7.06 -11.92 -7.19
N ASP A 288 -7.03 -11.10 -8.25
CA ASP A 288 -6.49 -11.48 -9.56
C ASP A 288 -4.95 -11.55 -9.62
N ARG A 289 -4.25 -11.10 -8.58
CA ARG A 289 -2.78 -11.07 -8.51
C ARG A 289 -2.17 -12.23 -7.75
N PHE A 290 -2.97 -13.00 -7.04
CA PHE A 290 -2.47 -14.01 -6.12
C PHE A 290 -3.05 -15.38 -6.41
N PHE A 291 -2.21 -16.41 -6.48
CA PHE A 291 -2.71 -17.78 -6.64
C PHE A 291 -3.36 -18.31 -5.35
N ALA A 292 -3.00 -17.75 -4.20
CA ALA A 292 -3.58 -18.07 -2.92
C ALA A 292 -3.28 -16.99 -1.86
N ALA A 293 -4.10 -16.98 -0.81
CA ALA A 293 -3.94 -16.15 0.38
C ALA A 293 -3.91 -16.99 1.67
N ASN A 294 -3.09 -16.58 2.64
CA ASN A 294 -3.01 -17.21 3.96
C ASN A 294 -3.09 -16.16 5.10
N PRO A 295 -4.29 -15.66 5.39
CA PRO A 295 -4.52 -14.73 6.50
C PRO A 295 -4.55 -15.48 7.84
N GLY A 296 -3.72 -15.04 8.79
CA GLY A 296 -3.63 -15.61 10.12
C GLY A 296 -4.04 -14.64 11.22
N ALA A 297 -5.09 -14.97 11.97
CA ALA A 297 -5.53 -14.27 13.19
C ALA A 297 -5.40 -12.73 13.14
N GLY A 298 -5.90 -12.10 12.09
CA GLY A 298 -5.88 -10.65 11.90
C GLY A 298 -7.28 -10.13 11.61
N PHE A 299 -7.59 -8.90 12.05
CA PHE A 299 -8.92 -8.29 11.85
C PHE A 299 -9.29 -8.20 10.36
N SER A 300 -10.58 -8.38 10.05
CA SER A 300 -11.13 -8.27 8.69
C SER A 300 -12.09 -7.08 8.52
N GLU A 301 -12.51 -6.47 9.63
CA GLU A 301 -13.51 -5.41 9.66
C GLU A 301 -13.33 -4.51 10.88
N THR A 302 -13.63 -3.22 10.75
CA THR A 302 -13.48 -2.25 11.83
C THR A 302 -14.47 -2.46 12.99
N PRO A 303 -15.80 -2.56 12.76
CA PRO A 303 -16.75 -2.40 13.86
C PRO A 303 -16.80 -3.57 14.84
N GLU A 304 -16.84 -4.79 14.31
CA GLU A 304 -16.96 -5.99 15.14
C GLU A 304 -15.64 -6.30 15.87
N PHE A 305 -14.50 -6.05 15.23
CA PHE A 305 -13.19 -6.11 15.88
C PHE A 305 -13.07 -5.10 17.04
N LEU A 306 -13.35 -3.81 16.82
CA LEU A 306 -13.23 -2.80 17.89
C LEU A 306 -14.22 -3.08 19.03
N LYS A 307 -15.44 -3.53 18.73
CA LYS A 307 -16.38 -3.97 19.77
C LYS A 307 -15.85 -5.16 20.56
N SER A 308 -15.36 -6.20 19.88
CA SER A 308 -14.94 -7.46 20.52
C SER A 308 -13.60 -7.34 21.26
N PHE A 309 -12.71 -6.46 20.77
CA PHE A 309 -11.35 -6.31 21.27
C PHE A 309 -11.23 -5.12 22.25
N GLN A 310 -11.83 -3.97 21.93
CA GLN A 310 -11.76 -2.74 22.73
C GLN A 310 -13.00 -2.48 23.58
N GLY A 311 -14.12 -3.17 23.33
CA GLY A 311 -15.40 -2.83 23.96
C GLY A 311 -15.94 -1.47 23.50
N GLU A 312 -15.50 -0.98 22.35
CA GLU A 312 -15.93 0.32 21.81
C GLU A 312 -17.38 0.28 21.32
N ASP A 313 -18.12 1.34 21.61
CA ASP A 313 -19.43 1.61 21.02
C ASP A 313 -19.30 2.60 19.87
N LEU A 314 -19.48 2.09 18.65
CA LEU A 314 -19.41 2.86 17.42
C LEU A 314 -20.79 3.30 16.91
N SER A 315 -21.87 3.15 17.70
CA SER A 315 -23.22 3.51 17.26
C SER A 315 -23.39 5.01 16.98
N SER A 316 -22.52 5.85 17.57
CA SER A 316 -22.50 7.31 17.39
C SER A 316 -21.59 7.77 16.25
N THR A 317 -20.85 6.86 15.60
CA THR A 317 -19.98 7.20 14.47
C THR A 317 -20.82 7.79 13.33
N PRO A 318 -20.46 8.93 12.72
CA PRO A 318 -21.22 9.51 11.62
C PRO A 318 -21.38 8.58 10.42
N ASP A 319 -22.52 8.67 9.73
CA ASP A 319 -22.88 7.80 8.59
C ASP A 319 -21.82 7.79 7.48
N TYR A 320 -21.20 8.94 7.19
CA TYR A 320 -20.15 9.02 6.18
C TYR A 320 -18.90 8.24 6.59
N GLN A 321 -18.50 8.22 7.88
CA GLN A 321 -17.38 7.39 8.34
C GLN A 321 -17.72 5.91 8.28
N ARG A 322 -18.96 5.53 8.65
CA ARG A 322 -19.41 4.13 8.52
C ARG A 322 -19.42 3.67 7.05
N THR A 323 -19.70 4.58 6.14
CA THR A 323 -19.60 4.33 4.69
C THR A 323 -18.15 4.14 4.25
N LEU A 324 -17.22 4.94 4.78
CA LEU A 324 -15.78 4.89 4.45
C LEU A 324 -15.07 3.64 4.96
N TRP A 325 -15.57 2.97 6.00
CA TRP A 325 -15.03 1.67 6.44
C TRP A 325 -15.04 0.62 5.33
N ARG A 326 -16.00 0.72 4.39
CA ARG A 326 -16.09 -0.16 3.21
C ARG A 326 -14.85 -0.11 2.33
N LEU A 327 -13.96 0.87 2.49
CA LEU A 327 -12.68 0.87 1.78
C LEU A 327 -11.80 -0.32 2.15
N TYR A 328 -11.84 -0.78 3.41
CA TYR A 328 -10.96 -1.87 3.91
C TYR A 328 -11.69 -3.00 4.63
N ASP A 329 -12.96 -2.83 5.00
CA ASP A 329 -13.75 -3.89 5.64
C ASP A 329 -14.04 -5.02 4.63
N CYS A 330 -13.28 -6.09 4.76
CA CYS A 330 -13.21 -7.23 3.84
C CYS A 330 -14.54 -7.97 3.60
N PRO A 331 -15.51 -8.02 4.54
CA PRO A 331 -16.80 -8.66 4.28
C PRO A 331 -17.59 -8.07 3.10
N HIS A 332 -17.36 -6.79 2.76
CA HIS A 332 -17.97 -6.16 1.59
C HIS A 332 -17.34 -6.58 0.25
N TRP A 333 -16.20 -7.28 0.30
CA TRP A 333 -15.37 -7.66 -0.85
C TRP A 333 -15.13 -9.17 -0.92
N SER A 334 -15.62 -9.94 0.06
CA SER A 334 -15.31 -11.36 0.25
C SER A 334 -15.62 -12.22 -0.98
N ARG A 335 -16.56 -11.80 -1.84
CA ARG A 335 -16.88 -12.47 -3.11
C ARG A 335 -15.70 -12.60 -4.06
N ASN A 336 -14.77 -11.65 -4.01
CA ASN A 336 -13.57 -11.69 -4.83
C ASN A 336 -12.69 -12.92 -4.52
N LEU A 337 -12.84 -13.54 -3.35
CA LEU A 337 -12.11 -14.77 -2.98
C LEU A 337 -12.54 -16.00 -3.79
N ILE A 338 -13.58 -15.92 -4.62
CA ILE A 338 -13.85 -16.92 -5.68
C ILE A 338 -12.61 -17.08 -6.58
N GLN A 339 -11.88 -15.98 -6.82
CA GLN A 339 -10.71 -15.95 -7.70
C GLN A 339 -9.37 -16.09 -6.97
N CYS A 340 -9.39 -16.10 -5.64
CA CYS A 340 -8.18 -16.23 -4.81
C CYS A 340 -8.42 -17.27 -3.71
N PRO A 341 -8.03 -18.54 -3.94
CA PRO A 341 -8.09 -19.58 -2.94
C PRO A 341 -7.50 -19.12 -1.60
N THR A 342 -8.25 -19.30 -0.52
CA THR A 342 -7.88 -18.76 0.80
C THR A 342 -7.76 -19.87 1.84
N VAL A 343 -6.61 -19.95 2.50
CA VAL A 343 -6.33 -20.86 3.61
C VAL A 343 -6.22 -20.03 4.88
N ALA A 344 -7.33 -19.83 5.60
CA ALA A 344 -7.32 -19.03 6.82
C ALA A 344 -6.73 -19.82 8.00
N TYR A 345 -6.09 -19.12 8.94
CA TYR A 345 -5.56 -19.73 10.17
C TYR A 345 -5.96 -18.95 11.43
N SER A 346 -6.25 -19.66 12.51
CA SER A 346 -6.31 -19.07 13.86
C SER A 346 -5.89 -20.08 14.92
N GLY A 347 -5.32 -19.59 16.02
CA GLY A 347 -5.26 -20.39 17.25
C GLY A 347 -6.65 -20.58 17.83
N GLU A 348 -6.95 -21.77 18.34
CA GLU A 348 -8.27 -22.13 18.89
C GLU A 348 -8.75 -21.17 19.98
N ILE A 349 -7.84 -20.71 20.84
CA ILE A 349 -8.14 -19.83 21.97
C ILE A 349 -7.70 -18.39 21.75
N ASP A 350 -7.35 -18.03 20.51
CA ASP A 350 -7.04 -16.66 20.12
C ASP A 350 -8.33 -15.82 20.00
N ARG A 351 -8.37 -14.68 20.68
CA ARG A 351 -9.51 -13.75 20.58
C ARG A 351 -9.67 -13.17 19.17
N GLN A 352 -8.59 -13.08 18.38
CA GLN A 352 -8.63 -12.60 17.00
C GLN A 352 -9.14 -13.65 16.01
N LYS A 353 -9.46 -14.87 16.45
CA LYS A 353 -10.23 -15.86 15.66
C LYS A 353 -11.56 -15.26 15.16
N GLN A 354 -12.14 -14.33 15.92
CA GLN A 354 -13.38 -13.64 15.57
C GLN A 354 -13.37 -13.08 14.14
N ALA A 355 -12.26 -12.55 13.65
CA ALA A 355 -12.17 -12.02 12.29
C ALA A 355 -12.38 -13.10 11.22
N ALA A 356 -11.76 -14.27 11.41
CA ALA A 356 -12.01 -15.41 10.53
C ALA A 356 -13.47 -15.89 10.62
N ASP A 357 -14.10 -15.83 11.80
CA ASP A 357 -15.52 -16.19 11.97
C ASP A 357 -16.46 -15.23 11.19
N VAL A 358 -16.11 -13.95 11.11
CA VAL A 358 -16.84 -12.96 10.29
C VAL A 358 -16.69 -13.28 8.80
N MET A 359 -15.47 -13.57 8.35
CA MET A 359 -15.21 -13.93 6.96
C MET A 359 -15.85 -15.27 6.58
N GLU A 360 -15.85 -16.27 7.47
CA GLU A 360 -16.53 -17.55 7.29
C GLU A 360 -18.02 -17.33 7.03
N LYS A 361 -18.68 -16.53 7.86
CA LYS A 361 -20.09 -16.17 7.66
C LYS A 361 -20.32 -15.44 6.34
N SER A 362 -19.48 -14.45 6.02
CA SER A 362 -19.59 -13.66 4.79
C SER A 362 -19.43 -14.52 3.53
N LEU A 363 -18.53 -15.52 3.57
CA LEU A 363 -18.31 -16.48 2.48
C LEU A 363 -19.43 -17.51 2.40
N ALA A 364 -19.95 -17.98 3.53
CA ALA A 364 -21.07 -18.92 3.59
C ALA A 364 -22.33 -18.33 2.94
N ASP A 365 -22.61 -17.04 3.15
CA ASP A 365 -23.72 -16.31 2.50
C ASP A 365 -23.60 -16.30 0.96
N GLN A 366 -22.43 -16.63 0.43
CA GLN A 366 -22.12 -16.69 -1.00
C GLN A 366 -21.90 -18.10 -1.52
N GLY A 367 -22.14 -19.12 -0.69
CA GLY A 367 -21.98 -20.53 -1.03
C GLY A 367 -20.52 -21.01 -1.01
N ILE A 368 -19.63 -20.32 -0.31
CA ILE A 368 -18.22 -20.69 -0.18
C ILE A 368 -17.98 -21.16 1.26
N GLU A 369 -17.67 -22.44 1.43
CA GLU A 369 -17.17 -22.95 2.71
C GLU A 369 -15.71 -22.54 2.87
N MET A 370 -15.42 -21.71 3.87
CA MET A 370 -14.06 -21.24 4.11
C MET A 370 -13.24 -22.34 4.78
N LEU A 371 -12.07 -22.64 4.22
CA LEU A 371 -11.11 -23.48 4.91
C LEU A 371 -10.45 -22.68 6.04
N HIS A 372 -10.78 -23.04 7.29
CA HIS A 372 -10.18 -22.46 8.50
C HIS A 372 -9.34 -23.50 9.24
N VAL A 373 -8.02 -23.39 9.14
CA VAL A 373 -7.09 -24.23 9.90
C VAL A 373 -7.05 -23.71 11.35
N ILE A 374 -7.42 -24.57 12.30
CA ILE A 374 -7.43 -24.25 13.73
C ILE A 374 -6.24 -24.91 14.43
N GLY A 375 -5.40 -24.09 15.06
CA GLY A 375 -4.32 -24.56 15.94
C GLY A 375 -4.88 -24.95 17.31
N PRO A 376 -4.89 -26.25 17.69
CA PRO A 376 -5.49 -26.68 18.95
C PRO A 376 -4.76 -26.06 20.15
N GLN A 377 -5.52 -25.64 21.16
CA GLN A 377 -5.03 -25.02 22.40
C GLN A 377 -4.02 -23.88 22.21
N THR A 378 -4.06 -23.23 21.03
CA THR A 378 -3.09 -22.22 20.65
C THR A 378 -3.71 -20.83 20.77
N ALA A 379 -2.99 -19.93 21.43
CA ALA A 379 -3.38 -18.52 21.54
C ALA A 379 -2.86 -17.74 20.31
N HIS A 380 -2.38 -16.51 20.51
CA HIS A 380 -1.95 -15.61 19.42
C HIS A 380 -0.58 -15.97 18.84
N GLN A 381 -0.47 -17.16 18.25
CA GLN A 381 0.72 -17.67 17.56
C GLN A 381 0.34 -18.72 16.50
N ILE A 382 1.28 -19.09 15.64
CA ILE A 382 1.10 -20.18 14.68
C ILE A 382 1.47 -21.51 15.34
N HIS A 383 0.55 -22.47 15.33
CA HIS A 383 0.75 -23.83 15.83
C HIS A 383 1.62 -24.64 14.85
N GLU A 384 2.61 -25.39 15.34
CA GLU A 384 3.60 -26.08 14.51
C GLU A 384 2.97 -27.11 13.55
N ASP A 385 2.00 -27.90 13.99
CA ASP A 385 1.36 -28.87 13.07
C ASP A 385 0.47 -28.17 12.03
N SER A 386 -0.20 -27.08 12.44
CA SER A 386 -1.03 -26.30 11.53
C SER A 386 -0.18 -25.61 10.47
N LYS A 387 1.05 -25.21 10.82
CA LYS A 387 2.04 -24.68 9.89
C LYS A 387 2.32 -25.66 8.75
N LEU A 388 2.49 -26.95 9.07
CA LEU A 388 2.74 -28.00 8.07
C LEU A 388 1.53 -28.20 7.15
N GLU A 389 0.32 -28.22 7.71
CA GLU A 389 -0.92 -28.32 6.92
C GLU A 389 -1.10 -27.13 5.97
N ILE A 390 -0.87 -25.91 6.47
CA ILE A 390 -0.93 -24.68 5.67
C ILE A 390 0.04 -24.78 4.50
N GLU A 391 1.31 -25.14 4.75
CA GLU A 391 2.30 -25.27 3.67
C GLU A 391 1.92 -26.32 2.64
N GLN A 392 1.43 -27.48 3.07
CA GLN A 392 1.01 -28.54 2.14
C GLN A 392 -0.09 -28.05 1.18
N ARG A 393 -1.04 -27.26 1.70
CA ARG A 393 -2.15 -26.70 0.92
C ARG A 393 -1.67 -25.59 -0.01
N MET A 394 -0.84 -24.68 0.48
CA MET A 394 -0.24 -23.62 -0.33
C MET A 394 0.60 -24.19 -1.48
N ASP A 395 1.38 -25.24 -1.23
CA ASP A 395 2.17 -25.93 -2.26
C ASP A 395 1.27 -26.62 -3.30
N SER A 396 0.17 -27.23 -2.85
CA SER A 396 -0.81 -27.84 -3.76
C SER A 396 -1.48 -26.81 -4.66
N LEU A 397 -1.84 -25.64 -4.12
CA LEU A 397 -2.40 -24.53 -4.88
C LEU A 397 -1.37 -23.93 -5.85
N ALA A 398 -0.13 -23.75 -5.41
CA ALA A 398 0.95 -23.24 -6.25
C ALA A 398 1.25 -24.15 -7.45
N ALA A 399 1.07 -25.47 -7.30
CA ALA A 399 1.24 -26.44 -8.39
C ALA A 399 0.14 -26.37 -9.45
N LEU A 400 -1.04 -25.82 -9.11
CA LEU A 400 -2.19 -25.65 -10.01
C LEU A 400 -2.30 -24.22 -10.57
N ALA A 401 -1.52 -23.29 -10.03
CA ALA A 401 -1.51 -21.90 -10.47
C ALA A 401 -1.09 -21.81 -11.94
N SER A 402 -1.88 -21.08 -12.73
CA SER A 402 -1.67 -20.90 -14.17
C SER A 402 -1.75 -19.43 -14.55
N ALA A 403 -1.01 -19.05 -15.60
CA ALA A 403 -1.12 -17.74 -16.25
C ALA A 403 -2.28 -17.69 -17.27
N ASP A 404 -3.07 -18.75 -17.37
CA ASP A 404 -4.22 -18.83 -18.27
C ASP A 404 -5.26 -17.75 -17.97
N VAL A 405 -5.95 -17.32 -19.02
CA VAL A 405 -7.05 -16.36 -18.89
C VAL A 405 -8.26 -17.09 -18.31
N PRO A 406 -8.76 -16.69 -17.13
CA PRO A 406 -9.93 -17.32 -16.55
C PRO A 406 -11.15 -17.10 -17.45
N GLN A 407 -11.90 -18.18 -17.71
CA GLN A 407 -13.10 -18.10 -18.55
C GLN A 407 -14.24 -17.34 -17.89
N ARG A 408 -14.32 -17.37 -16.55
CA ARG A 408 -15.37 -16.72 -15.77
C ARG A 408 -14.78 -15.78 -14.73
N ILE A 409 -15.32 -14.57 -14.66
CA ILE A 409 -14.99 -13.54 -13.70
C ILE A 409 -16.20 -13.23 -12.84
N ASP A 410 -16.02 -13.28 -11.53
CA ASP A 410 -16.98 -12.79 -10.55
C ASP A 410 -16.27 -11.69 -9.73
N PHE A 411 -16.72 -10.45 -9.90
CA PHE A 411 -16.02 -9.28 -9.40
C PHE A 411 -16.95 -8.36 -8.62
N THR A 412 -16.58 -8.07 -7.38
CA THR A 412 -17.22 -7.09 -6.51
C THR A 412 -16.29 -5.91 -6.25
N THR A 413 -16.84 -4.69 -6.34
CA THR A 413 -16.14 -3.48 -5.91
C THR A 413 -17.05 -2.44 -5.27
N GLN A 414 -16.53 -1.70 -4.28
CA GLN A 414 -17.23 -0.58 -3.62
C GLN A 414 -16.76 0.79 -4.15
N THR A 415 -15.61 0.85 -4.81
CA THR A 415 -14.96 2.09 -5.28
C THR A 415 -14.02 1.82 -6.43
N LEU A 416 -13.82 2.80 -7.32
CA LEU A 416 -12.92 2.67 -8.47
C LEU A 416 -11.42 2.61 -8.11
N ARG A 417 -11.04 2.62 -6.83
CA ARG A 417 -9.63 2.35 -6.44
C ARG A 417 -9.23 0.91 -6.79
N TYR A 418 -10.10 -0.05 -6.49
CA TYR A 418 -9.91 -1.47 -6.73
C TYR A 418 -10.88 -1.91 -7.83
N ASN A 419 -10.45 -1.69 -9.06
CA ASN A 419 -11.37 -1.64 -10.21
C ASN A 419 -11.16 -2.79 -11.21
N ARG A 420 -10.27 -3.72 -10.91
CA ARG A 420 -9.82 -4.75 -11.84
C ARG A 420 -9.97 -6.13 -11.23
N MET A 421 -10.42 -7.07 -12.06
CA MET A 421 -10.32 -8.49 -11.83
C MET A 421 -9.94 -9.17 -13.16
N HIS A 422 -8.68 -9.56 -13.31
CA HIS A 422 -8.12 -10.16 -14.52
C HIS A 422 -8.33 -9.29 -15.77
N TRP A 423 -9.22 -9.72 -16.69
CA TRP A 423 -9.52 -9.04 -17.96
C TRP A 423 -10.75 -8.11 -17.88
N VAL A 424 -11.41 -8.01 -16.72
CA VAL A 424 -12.52 -7.08 -16.46
C VAL A 424 -12.01 -5.87 -15.68
N HIS A 425 -12.28 -4.69 -16.21
CA HIS A 425 -12.00 -3.41 -15.57
C HIS A 425 -13.31 -2.62 -15.45
N VAL A 426 -13.71 -2.31 -14.21
CA VAL A 426 -14.79 -1.38 -13.91
C VAL A 426 -14.22 0.03 -13.97
N GLU A 427 -14.66 0.86 -14.91
CA GLU A 427 -14.12 2.22 -15.11
C GLU A 427 -15.08 3.32 -14.65
N GLY A 428 -16.28 2.96 -14.21
CA GLY A 428 -17.31 3.88 -13.75
C GLY A 428 -18.42 3.15 -13.01
N LEU A 429 -18.94 3.75 -11.95
CA LEU A 429 -20.06 3.22 -11.16
C LEU A 429 -21.32 4.03 -11.42
N LYS A 430 -22.48 3.55 -10.97
CA LYS A 430 -23.69 4.40 -10.84
C LYS A 430 -23.62 5.22 -9.54
N GLN A 431 -23.03 4.64 -8.49
CA GLN A 431 -22.80 5.29 -7.21
C GLN A 431 -21.65 4.62 -6.44
N HIS A 432 -20.60 5.36 -6.12
CA HIS A 432 -19.56 4.93 -5.18
C HIS A 432 -20.11 4.54 -3.80
N TRP A 433 -19.41 3.61 -3.13
CA TRP A 433 -19.70 3.07 -1.79
C TRP A 433 -20.95 2.19 -1.68
N LYS A 434 -21.67 2.02 -2.79
CA LYS A 434 -22.60 0.91 -2.97
C LYS A 434 -21.85 -0.27 -3.59
N THR A 435 -22.26 -1.47 -3.19
CA THR A 435 -21.70 -2.69 -3.74
C THR A 435 -22.02 -2.77 -5.22
N SER A 436 -20.98 -2.95 -6.02
CA SER A 436 -21.05 -3.10 -7.46
C SER A 436 -20.57 -4.49 -7.83
N HIS A 437 -21.20 -5.08 -8.84
CA HIS A 437 -20.95 -6.46 -9.22
C HIS A 437 -20.84 -6.60 -10.73
N VAL A 438 -19.91 -7.44 -11.16
CA VAL A 438 -19.76 -7.88 -12.55
C VAL A 438 -19.57 -9.39 -12.55
N LEU A 439 -20.46 -10.08 -13.25
CA LEU A 439 -20.26 -11.47 -13.64
C LEU A 439 -20.00 -11.49 -15.14
N ALA A 440 -18.84 -11.97 -15.56
CA ALA A 440 -18.45 -12.03 -16.96
C ALA A 440 -17.96 -13.42 -17.34
N GLU A 441 -18.32 -13.90 -18.53
CA GLU A 441 -17.94 -15.22 -19.03
C GLU A 441 -17.54 -15.16 -20.51
N ILE A 442 -16.47 -15.85 -20.86
CA ILE A 442 -16.03 -16.04 -22.25
C ILE A 442 -16.63 -17.35 -22.75
N LYS A 443 -17.56 -17.25 -23.70
CA LYS A 443 -18.11 -18.41 -24.41
C LYS A 443 -17.48 -18.50 -25.79
N THR A 444 -16.71 -19.56 -26.00
CA THR A 444 -16.09 -19.86 -27.30
C THR A 444 -16.75 -21.10 -27.89
N ASP A 445 -17.23 -20.97 -29.13
CA ASP A 445 -17.66 -22.04 -30.03
C ASP A 445 -16.75 -22.02 -31.28
N GLU A 446 -16.76 -23.08 -32.08
CA GLU A 446 -15.87 -23.26 -33.24
C GLU A 446 -15.89 -22.04 -34.20
N ASP A 447 -17.06 -21.41 -34.35
CA ASP A 447 -17.27 -20.28 -35.28
C ASP A 447 -17.52 -18.92 -34.60
N LYS A 448 -17.76 -18.87 -33.29
CA LYS A 448 -18.18 -17.64 -32.59
C LYS A 448 -17.61 -17.54 -31.19
N SER A 449 -17.17 -16.35 -30.83
CA SER A 449 -16.76 -16.02 -29.47
C SER A 449 -17.60 -14.87 -28.94
N VAL A 450 -18.21 -15.07 -27.78
CA VAL A 450 -19.08 -14.11 -27.09
C VAL A 450 -18.53 -13.88 -25.70
N VAL A 451 -18.45 -12.62 -25.29
CA VAL A 451 -18.27 -12.25 -23.89
C VAL A 451 -19.63 -11.89 -23.32
N GLU A 452 -20.13 -12.69 -22.41
CA GLU A 452 -21.36 -12.40 -21.68
C GLU A 452 -21.03 -11.67 -20.39
N VAL A 453 -21.79 -10.63 -20.07
CA VAL A 453 -21.59 -9.78 -18.91
C VAL A 453 -22.94 -9.44 -18.27
N SER A 454 -23.04 -9.55 -16.96
CA SER A 454 -24.14 -8.99 -16.18
C SER A 454 -23.58 -8.05 -15.12
N THR A 455 -24.23 -6.91 -14.91
CA THR A 455 -23.74 -5.87 -14.01
C THR A 455 -24.75 -5.39 -12.98
N GLU A 456 -24.25 -4.98 -11.82
CA GLU A 456 -24.99 -4.22 -10.81
C GLU A 456 -24.17 -2.99 -10.40
N ASN A 457 -24.82 -1.81 -10.35
CA ASN A 457 -24.19 -0.53 -9.97
C ASN A 457 -22.97 -0.11 -10.83
N VAL A 458 -22.80 -0.65 -12.03
CA VAL A 458 -21.73 -0.28 -12.98
C VAL A 458 -22.27 0.66 -14.07
N SER A 459 -21.44 1.62 -14.50
CA SER A 459 -21.75 2.54 -15.61
C SER A 459 -20.72 2.51 -16.74
N HIS A 460 -19.48 2.08 -16.50
CA HIS A 460 -18.45 1.95 -17.54
C HIS A 460 -17.62 0.68 -17.33
N LEU A 461 -17.36 -0.03 -18.42
CA LEU A 461 -16.53 -1.24 -18.42
C LEU A 461 -15.48 -1.19 -19.52
N ARG A 462 -14.30 -1.70 -19.19
CA ARG A 462 -13.26 -2.07 -20.14
C ARG A 462 -12.97 -3.56 -20.01
N LEU A 463 -13.02 -4.26 -21.13
CA LEU A 463 -12.57 -5.64 -21.27
C LEU A 463 -11.22 -5.61 -21.96
N GLU A 464 -10.19 -6.20 -21.34
CA GLU A 464 -8.81 -6.09 -21.80
C GLU A 464 -8.08 -7.43 -21.76
N PHE A 465 -7.61 -7.84 -22.93
CA PHE A 465 -6.82 -9.04 -23.18
C PHE A 465 -5.47 -8.59 -23.77
N ALA A 466 -4.39 -8.88 -23.06
CA ALA A 466 -3.03 -8.66 -23.52
C ALA A 466 -2.65 -9.56 -24.70
N ALA A 467 -1.46 -9.36 -25.26
CA ALA A 467 -0.95 -10.21 -26.34
C ALA A 467 -0.98 -11.70 -25.94
N GLY A 468 -1.49 -12.55 -26.82
CA GLY A 468 -1.64 -13.98 -26.61
C GLY A 468 -2.85 -14.41 -25.76
N GLN A 469 -3.58 -13.48 -25.12
CA GLN A 469 -4.63 -13.83 -24.17
C GLN A 469 -5.96 -14.22 -24.82
N TRP A 470 -6.31 -13.65 -25.98
CA TRP A 470 -7.53 -14.06 -26.68
C TRP A 470 -7.37 -15.45 -27.31
N GLN A 471 -8.15 -16.42 -26.82
CA GLN A 471 -8.09 -17.82 -27.29
C GLN A 471 -9.12 -18.16 -28.37
N GLY A 472 -10.05 -17.25 -28.69
CA GLY A 472 -11.06 -17.46 -29.74
C GLY A 472 -10.47 -17.47 -31.17
N SER A 473 -11.28 -17.84 -32.15
CA SER A 473 -10.89 -17.92 -33.56
C SER A 473 -10.52 -16.55 -34.16
N ILE A 474 -9.65 -16.54 -35.18
CA ILE A 474 -9.29 -15.34 -35.96
C ILE A 474 -9.43 -15.61 -37.48
N PRO A 475 -9.84 -14.62 -38.29
CA PRO A 475 -10.25 -13.27 -37.91
C PRO A 475 -11.63 -13.25 -37.23
N SER A 476 -11.79 -12.46 -36.17
CA SER A 476 -13.07 -12.30 -35.47
C SER A 476 -13.27 -10.90 -34.88
N ARG A 477 -14.54 -10.58 -34.63
CA ARG A 477 -15.01 -9.43 -33.84
C ARG A 477 -15.93 -10.00 -32.77
N PRO A 478 -15.44 -10.19 -31.53
CA PRO A 478 -16.25 -10.83 -30.50
C PRO A 478 -17.52 -10.04 -30.24
N ALA A 479 -18.64 -10.74 -30.07
CA ALA A 479 -19.85 -10.10 -29.57
C ALA A 479 -19.72 -9.91 -28.05
N VAL A 480 -20.24 -8.80 -27.53
CA VAL A 480 -20.34 -8.54 -26.09
C VAL A 480 -21.81 -8.43 -25.75
N ALA A 481 -22.34 -9.45 -25.06
CA ALA A 481 -23.71 -9.45 -24.57
C ALA A 481 -23.72 -8.95 -23.13
N ILE A 482 -24.30 -7.79 -22.88
CA ILE A 482 -24.26 -7.12 -21.58
C ILE A 482 -25.63 -6.63 -21.15
N ASP A 483 -26.13 -7.11 -20.00
CA ASP A 483 -27.44 -6.74 -19.42
C ASP A 483 -28.63 -6.79 -20.42
N GLY A 484 -28.56 -7.70 -21.41
CA GLY A 484 -29.57 -7.86 -22.46
C GLY A 484 -29.28 -7.10 -23.77
N ASP A 485 -28.36 -6.14 -23.77
CA ASP A 485 -27.85 -5.51 -24.99
C ASP A 485 -26.78 -6.39 -25.66
N THR A 486 -26.67 -6.31 -26.99
CA THR A 486 -25.64 -7.02 -27.76
C THR A 486 -24.81 -6.03 -28.58
N LEU A 487 -23.52 -5.95 -28.25
CA LEU A 487 -22.57 -5.06 -28.89
C LEU A 487 -21.60 -5.85 -29.77
N VAL A 488 -21.09 -5.22 -30.82
CA VAL A 488 -20.05 -5.79 -31.67
C VAL A 488 -18.72 -5.18 -31.30
N GLY A 489 -17.79 -6.02 -30.85
CA GLY A 489 -16.44 -5.61 -30.49
C GLY A 489 -15.59 -5.13 -31.68
N GLY A 490 -14.47 -4.51 -31.34
CA GLY A 490 -13.39 -4.26 -32.30
C GLY A 490 -12.76 -5.56 -32.80
N PRO A 491 -12.01 -5.52 -33.92
CA PRO A 491 -11.29 -6.69 -34.40
C PRO A 491 -10.21 -7.13 -33.40
N ILE A 492 -10.04 -8.45 -33.26
CA ILE A 492 -8.87 -9.02 -32.56
C ILE A 492 -7.60 -8.62 -33.32
N ARG A 493 -6.55 -8.22 -32.59
CA ARG A 493 -5.25 -7.89 -33.20
C ARG A 493 -4.46 -9.14 -33.57
N SER A 494 -3.48 -9.01 -34.46
CA SER A 494 -2.69 -10.14 -34.97
C SER A 494 -1.87 -10.87 -33.90
N ASP A 495 -1.56 -10.20 -32.79
CA ASP A 495 -0.90 -10.76 -31.61
C ASP A 495 -1.89 -11.38 -30.61
N ARG A 496 -3.17 -11.52 -30.98
CA ARG A 496 -4.28 -11.99 -30.12
C ARG A 496 -4.59 -11.10 -28.92
N SER A 497 -4.18 -9.83 -28.94
CA SER A 497 -4.69 -8.84 -27.98
C SER A 497 -6.05 -8.29 -28.41
N TRP A 498 -6.87 -7.90 -27.43
CA TRP A 498 -8.18 -7.29 -27.66
C TRP A 498 -8.57 -6.35 -26.53
N THR A 499 -9.17 -5.22 -26.89
CA THR A 499 -9.70 -4.28 -25.92
C THR A 499 -11.06 -3.79 -26.40
N PHE A 500 -12.03 -3.78 -25.50
CA PHE A 500 -13.35 -3.25 -25.74
C PHE A 500 -13.79 -2.37 -24.57
N GLN A 501 -14.36 -1.21 -24.86
CA GLN A 501 -14.87 -0.28 -23.86
C GLN A 501 -16.34 0.01 -24.15
N CYS A 502 -17.14 0.04 -23.10
CA CYS A 502 -18.56 0.37 -23.19
C CYS A 502 -19.03 1.16 -21.97
N GLU A 503 -20.10 1.92 -22.16
CA GLU A 503 -20.75 2.72 -21.12
C GLU A 503 -22.26 2.52 -21.17
N LEU A 504 -22.90 2.71 -20.02
CA LEU A 504 -24.35 2.68 -19.87
C LEU A 504 -24.91 4.09 -20.11
N LYS A 505 -25.72 4.25 -21.15
CA LYS A 505 -26.40 5.50 -21.52
C LYS A 505 -27.90 5.26 -21.68
N ASP A 506 -28.70 6.04 -20.96
CA ASP A 506 -30.17 5.97 -21.02
C ASP A 506 -30.73 4.54 -20.82
N GLY A 507 -30.07 3.74 -19.98
CA GLY A 507 -30.45 2.36 -19.68
C GLY A 507 -29.94 1.32 -20.67
N HIS A 508 -29.20 1.71 -21.71
CA HIS A 508 -28.62 0.82 -22.71
C HIS A 508 -27.10 0.95 -22.78
N TRP A 509 -26.42 -0.18 -22.97
CA TRP A 509 -24.98 -0.21 -23.17
C TRP A 509 -24.60 0.18 -24.59
N ALA A 510 -23.54 0.97 -24.73
CA ALA A 510 -23.00 1.38 -26.02
C ALA A 510 -21.47 1.33 -26.03
N PRO A 511 -20.81 1.01 -27.16
CA PRO A 511 -19.36 1.09 -27.27
C PRO A 511 -18.87 2.52 -27.10
N VAL A 512 -17.73 2.69 -26.43
CA VAL A 512 -17.06 3.99 -26.24
C VAL A 512 -15.85 4.08 -27.14
N GLU A 513 -15.79 5.11 -27.98
CA GLU A 513 -14.51 5.54 -28.55
C GLU A 513 -13.77 6.38 -27.50
N ARG A 514 -12.48 6.08 -27.26
CA ARG A 514 -11.59 6.52 -26.16
C ARG A 514 -11.55 8.03 -25.81
N THR A 515 -12.35 8.88 -26.43
CA THR A 515 -12.33 10.34 -26.36
C THR A 515 -13.38 10.94 -25.42
N ASP A 516 -13.88 10.25 -24.39
CA ASP A 516 -14.80 10.91 -23.45
C ASP A 516 -14.04 11.97 -22.62
N VAL A 517 -14.37 13.24 -22.88
CA VAL A 517 -13.76 14.44 -22.30
C VAL A 517 -14.53 14.92 -21.06
N LYS A 518 -15.60 14.23 -20.65
CA LYS A 518 -16.44 14.65 -19.54
C LYS A 518 -15.77 14.39 -18.19
N LEU A 519 -15.90 15.36 -17.29
CA LEU A 519 -15.44 15.21 -15.91
C LEU A 519 -16.29 14.16 -15.20
N ARG A 520 -15.65 13.08 -14.76
CA ARG A 520 -16.26 12.00 -14.00
C ARG A 520 -15.28 11.34 -13.04
N LYS A 521 -15.79 10.60 -12.07
CA LYS A 521 -14.97 9.69 -11.28
C LYS A 521 -14.43 8.58 -12.19
N ARG A 522 -13.17 8.23 -12.00
CA ARG A 522 -12.46 7.19 -12.75
C ARG A 522 -11.40 6.55 -11.84
N PRO A 523 -10.84 5.38 -12.21
CA PRO A 523 -9.80 4.75 -11.41
C PRO A 523 -8.61 5.68 -11.15
N GLY A 524 -8.21 5.81 -9.88
CA GLY A 524 -7.18 6.75 -9.42
C GLY A 524 -7.66 8.20 -9.25
N LEU A 525 -8.92 8.50 -9.57
CA LEU A 525 -9.58 9.80 -9.44
C LEU A 525 -11.06 9.60 -9.05
N GLN A 526 -11.30 9.11 -7.83
CA GLN A 526 -12.62 8.80 -7.29
C GLN A 526 -12.92 9.31 -5.86
N GLY A 527 -11.92 9.83 -5.15
CA GLY A 527 -12.03 10.14 -3.72
C GLY A 527 -11.94 8.88 -2.83
N PRO A 528 -11.98 9.02 -1.49
CA PRO A 528 -12.16 10.24 -0.70
C PRO A 528 -10.86 11.05 -0.62
N ILE A 529 -10.78 12.03 0.27
CA ILE A 529 -9.59 12.89 0.44
C ILE A 529 -8.28 12.07 0.54
N ASP A 530 -8.30 10.97 1.30
CA ASP A 530 -7.13 10.11 1.51
C ASP A 530 -6.59 9.43 0.24
N ASP A 531 -7.40 9.27 -0.82
CA ASP A 531 -6.95 8.64 -2.08
C ASP A 531 -5.84 9.44 -2.76
N ALA A 532 -5.83 10.77 -2.59
CA ALA A 532 -4.79 11.65 -3.13
C ALA A 532 -3.41 11.41 -2.52
N PHE A 533 -3.31 10.69 -1.40
CA PHE A 533 -2.05 10.35 -0.73
C PHE A 533 -1.57 8.92 -1.05
N MET A 534 -2.26 8.22 -1.95
CA MET A 534 -1.88 6.90 -2.43
C MET A 534 -1.18 6.94 -3.81
N ASP A 535 -0.77 8.13 -4.26
CA ASP A 535 0.11 8.37 -5.40
C ASP A 535 0.91 9.67 -5.15
N SER A 536 1.72 10.09 -6.11
CA SER A 536 2.60 11.24 -5.98
C SER A 536 1.85 12.53 -5.65
N PHE A 537 2.25 13.21 -4.58
CA PHE A 537 1.63 14.46 -4.14
C PHE A 537 2.68 15.53 -3.78
N LEU A 538 2.25 16.80 -3.86
CA LEU A 538 3.06 17.97 -3.56
C LEU A 538 2.26 18.96 -2.71
N PHE A 539 2.82 19.39 -1.59
CA PHE A 539 2.21 20.43 -0.75
C PHE A 539 2.48 21.80 -1.36
N VAL A 540 1.42 22.60 -1.52
CA VAL A 540 1.50 23.96 -2.07
C VAL A 540 1.07 24.92 -0.98
N LEU A 541 2.06 25.52 -0.32
CA LEU A 541 1.89 26.41 0.82
C LEU A 541 1.59 27.85 0.37
N PRO A 542 0.81 28.63 1.14
CA PRO A 542 0.46 29.99 0.77
C PRO A 542 1.66 30.94 0.85
N SER A 543 1.84 31.81 -0.15
CA SER A 543 2.79 32.95 -0.07
C SER A 543 2.16 34.23 0.50
N GLY A 544 0.83 34.31 0.51
CA GLY A 544 0.05 35.41 1.07
C GLY A 544 -0.45 35.11 2.48
N LYS A 545 -1.33 35.98 2.99
CA LYS A 545 -2.03 35.80 4.27
C LYS A 545 -3.53 35.89 4.06
N SER A 546 -4.29 35.09 4.81
CA SER A 546 -5.74 35.21 4.86
C SER A 546 -6.14 36.49 5.60
N SER A 547 -7.24 37.11 5.21
CA SER A 547 -7.84 38.19 6.00
C SER A 547 -8.50 37.70 7.29
N ASP A 548 -8.71 36.38 7.44
CA ASP A 548 -9.21 35.75 8.66
C ASP A 548 -8.03 35.20 9.50
N PRO A 549 -7.69 35.82 10.65
CA PRO A 549 -6.58 35.37 11.49
C PRO A 549 -6.78 33.98 12.11
N ALA A 550 -8.01 33.58 12.41
CA ALA A 550 -8.30 32.27 12.98
C ALA A 550 -8.09 31.18 11.92
N PHE A 551 -8.59 31.41 10.70
CA PHE A 551 -8.35 30.52 9.56
C PHE A 551 -6.86 30.43 9.18
N GLN A 552 -6.14 31.55 9.20
CA GLN A 552 -4.69 31.55 8.96
C GLN A 552 -3.96 30.66 9.98
N THR A 553 -4.23 30.88 11.27
CA THR A 553 -3.60 30.11 12.36
C THR A 553 -3.90 28.62 12.24
N TRP A 554 -5.16 28.28 11.94
CA TRP A 554 -5.59 26.90 11.75
C TRP A 554 -4.92 26.25 10.53
N THR A 555 -4.85 26.96 9.40
CA THR A 555 -4.21 26.45 8.17
C THR A 555 -2.72 26.19 8.37
N ASP A 556 -2.02 27.11 9.05
CA ASP A 556 -0.60 26.95 9.37
C ASP A 556 -0.39 25.72 10.26
N ALA A 557 -1.23 25.55 11.29
CA ALA A 557 -1.20 24.39 12.18
C ALA A 557 -1.49 23.08 11.44
N GLU A 558 -2.52 23.02 10.59
CA GLU A 558 -2.90 21.80 9.87
C GLU A 558 -1.89 21.42 8.77
N SER A 559 -1.29 22.40 8.08
CA SER A 559 -0.23 22.11 7.10
C SER A 559 1.04 21.56 7.78
N HIS A 560 1.37 22.07 8.96
CA HIS A 560 2.47 21.54 9.77
C HIS A 560 2.13 20.16 10.35
N HIS A 561 0.92 19.98 10.86
CA HIS A 561 0.42 18.69 11.37
C HIS A 561 0.50 17.61 10.30
N ALA A 562 -0.01 17.87 9.10
CA ALA A 562 0.02 16.92 7.99
C ALA A 562 1.46 16.51 7.60
N GLN A 563 2.40 17.47 7.56
CA GLN A 563 3.82 17.19 7.29
C GLN A 563 4.45 16.32 8.39
N LEU A 564 4.28 16.71 9.66
CA LEU A 564 4.81 16.00 10.81
C LEU A 564 4.27 14.56 10.88
N HIS A 565 2.96 14.38 10.67
CA HIS A 565 2.34 13.08 10.81
C HIS A 565 2.53 12.17 9.60
N TRP A 566 2.73 12.72 8.40
CA TRP A 566 3.22 11.92 7.26
C TRP A 566 4.59 11.31 7.56
N ARG A 567 5.50 12.14 8.10
CA ARG A 567 6.84 11.73 8.54
C ARG A 567 6.78 10.65 9.63
N ASN A 568 5.95 10.85 10.65
CA ASN A 568 5.84 9.95 11.80
C ASN A 568 5.12 8.63 11.47
N HIS A 569 4.02 8.70 10.72
CA HIS A 569 3.11 7.57 10.54
C HIS A 569 3.40 6.77 9.27
N PHE A 570 3.65 7.44 8.14
CA PHE A 570 3.91 6.80 6.85
C PHE A 570 5.39 6.77 6.47
N ARG A 571 6.27 7.20 7.40
CA ARG A 571 7.72 7.14 7.25
C ARG A 571 8.21 7.78 5.95
N GLY A 572 7.51 8.82 5.53
CA GLY A 572 7.65 9.46 4.24
C GLY A 572 8.12 10.90 4.32
N ASP A 573 8.52 11.48 3.18
CA ASP A 573 9.13 12.80 3.13
C ASP A 573 8.22 13.76 2.34
N VAL A 574 7.49 14.65 3.03
CA VAL A 574 6.60 15.58 2.32
C VAL A 574 7.41 16.58 1.51
N GLN A 575 7.18 16.59 0.20
CA GLN A 575 7.67 17.64 -0.69
C GLN A 575 6.73 18.83 -0.63
N SER A 576 7.28 20.04 -0.54
CA SER A 576 6.51 21.27 -0.51
C SER A 576 7.14 22.38 -1.35
N VAL A 577 6.29 23.26 -1.87
CA VAL A 577 6.65 24.52 -2.52
C VAL A 577 5.71 25.62 -2.04
N ILE A 578 6.16 26.87 -2.15
CA ILE A 578 5.21 28.00 -2.06
C ILE A 578 4.46 28.15 -3.38
N ASP A 579 3.20 28.55 -3.31
CA ASP A 579 2.27 28.67 -4.44
C ASP A 579 2.80 29.43 -5.67
N ARG A 580 3.62 30.46 -5.49
CA ARG A 580 4.22 31.26 -6.58
C ARG A 580 5.38 30.56 -7.29
N GLU A 581 5.95 29.54 -6.67
CA GLU A 581 7.07 28.75 -7.21
C GLU A 581 6.60 27.45 -7.89
N LEU A 582 5.30 27.13 -7.81
CA LEU A 582 4.72 25.94 -8.43
C LEU A 582 4.93 25.95 -9.95
N THR A 583 5.63 24.93 -10.45
CA THR A 583 5.95 24.80 -11.88
C THR A 583 4.88 24.00 -12.65
N LYS A 584 4.96 24.02 -13.99
CA LYS A 584 4.05 23.23 -14.85
C LYS A 584 4.34 21.74 -14.74
N GLU A 585 5.61 21.38 -14.61
CA GLU A 585 6.08 20.01 -14.45
C GLU A 585 5.51 19.43 -13.15
N GLN A 586 5.57 20.18 -12.06
CA GLN A 586 4.98 19.76 -10.78
C GLN A 586 3.45 19.57 -10.86
N ILE A 587 2.73 20.41 -11.61
CA ILE A 587 1.29 20.25 -11.87
C ILE A 587 1.00 18.99 -12.70
N ALA A 588 1.91 18.61 -13.61
CA ALA A 588 1.76 17.42 -14.45
C ALA A 588 1.98 16.15 -13.64
N ASP A 589 3.00 16.15 -12.77
CA ASP A 589 3.50 14.96 -12.12
C ASP A 589 2.76 14.62 -10.82
N HIS A 590 2.27 15.62 -10.08
CA HIS A 590 1.75 15.43 -8.73
C HIS A 590 0.26 15.79 -8.56
N HIS A 591 -0.39 15.12 -7.61
CA HIS A 591 -1.54 15.67 -6.91
C HIS A 591 -1.13 16.90 -6.10
N LEU A 592 -1.96 17.95 -6.06
CA LEU A 592 -1.62 19.19 -5.37
C LEU A 592 -2.40 19.32 -4.06
N ILE A 593 -1.69 19.35 -2.94
CA ILE A 593 -2.28 19.56 -1.61
C ILE A 593 -2.16 21.05 -1.27
N LEU A 594 -3.23 21.80 -1.52
CA LEU A 594 -3.27 23.25 -1.44
C LEU A 594 -3.73 23.70 -0.04
N PHE A 595 -2.89 24.48 0.65
CA PHE A 595 -3.24 25.08 1.93
C PHE A 595 -3.55 26.58 1.78
N GLY A 596 -4.57 27.06 2.47
CA GLY A 596 -5.03 28.44 2.49
C GLY A 596 -6.40 28.65 1.86
N ASP A 597 -6.60 29.88 1.39
CA ASP A 597 -7.82 30.33 0.73
C ASP A 597 -7.47 31.15 -0.54
N PRO A 598 -8.44 31.62 -1.33
CA PRO A 598 -8.17 32.45 -2.51
C PRO A 598 -7.39 33.76 -2.26
N GLN A 599 -7.26 34.23 -1.01
CA GLN A 599 -6.49 35.43 -0.68
C GLN A 599 -5.04 35.09 -0.33
N SER A 600 -4.81 33.99 0.39
CA SER A 600 -3.48 33.58 0.84
C SER A 600 -2.73 32.71 -0.17
N ASN A 601 -3.44 31.95 -1.00
CA ASN A 601 -2.87 31.03 -1.98
C ASN A 601 -3.35 31.37 -3.41
N SER A 602 -2.43 31.87 -4.23
CA SER A 602 -2.64 32.28 -5.62
C SER A 602 -3.03 31.13 -6.55
N VAL A 603 -2.65 29.88 -6.23
CA VAL A 603 -3.10 28.70 -6.99
C VAL A 603 -4.58 28.43 -6.70
N ILE A 604 -5.01 28.49 -5.43
CA ILE A 604 -6.44 28.39 -5.06
C ILE A 604 -7.22 29.53 -5.74
N ALA A 605 -6.70 30.77 -5.70
CA ALA A 605 -7.33 31.92 -6.33
C ALA A 605 -7.58 31.71 -7.83
N ARG A 606 -6.60 31.15 -8.55
CA ARG A 606 -6.69 30.86 -9.98
C ARG A 606 -7.70 29.76 -10.30
N LEU A 607 -7.87 28.79 -9.40
CA LEU A 607 -8.75 27.63 -9.61
C LEU A 607 -10.18 27.85 -9.10
N ALA A 608 -10.41 28.82 -8.21
CA ALA A 608 -11.65 28.99 -7.45
C ALA A 608 -12.95 29.00 -8.30
N ASP A 609 -12.91 29.61 -9.49
CA ASP A 609 -14.09 29.68 -10.37
C ASP A 609 -14.48 28.31 -10.94
N ALA A 610 -13.53 27.39 -11.10
CA ALA A 610 -13.75 26.03 -11.59
C ALA A 610 -14.09 25.01 -10.48
N LEU A 611 -13.98 25.40 -9.21
CA LEU A 611 -14.27 24.52 -8.07
C LEU A 611 -15.75 24.57 -7.66
N PRO A 612 -16.30 23.48 -7.10
CA PRO A 612 -17.68 23.44 -6.60
C PRO A 612 -17.87 24.31 -5.34
N VAL A 613 -16.81 24.57 -4.57
CA VAL A 613 -16.83 25.51 -3.46
C VAL A 613 -16.69 26.95 -3.95
N LYS A 614 -17.48 27.86 -3.38
CA LYS A 614 -17.44 29.30 -3.66
C LYS A 614 -17.16 30.08 -2.38
N TRP A 615 -16.17 30.96 -2.43
CA TRP A 615 -15.89 31.92 -1.39
C TRP A 615 -16.49 33.27 -1.75
N THR A 616 -17.20 33.88 -0.81
CA THR A 616 -17.51 35.31 -0.86
C THR A 616 -16.70 36.05 0.21
N GLU A 617 -16.92 37.36 0.33
CA GLU A 617 -16.34 38.15 1.41
C GLU A 617 -16.69 37.57 2.80
N ASN A 618 -17.93 37.11 2.98
CA ASN A 618 -18.47 36.74 4.30
C ASN A 618 -18.88 35.26 4.43
N SER A 619 -18.85 34.46 3.35
CA SER A 619 -19.34 33.08 3.39
C SER A 619 -18.54 32.10 2.56
N ILE A 620 -18.58 30.84 2.96
CA ILE A 620 -18.18 29.67 2.17
C ILE A 620 -19.46 28.94 1.76
N LYS A 621 -19.59 28.65 0.46
CA LYS A 621 -20.72 27.91 -0.10
C LYS A 621 -20.23 26.65 -0.77
N LEU A 622 -20.80 25.52 -0.43
CA LEU A 622 -20.53 24.22 -1.07
C LEU A 622 -21.80 23.38 -0.98
N ALA A 623 -22.14 22.70 -2.07
CA ALA A 623 -23.45 22.07 -2.25
C ALA A 623 -24.60 23.10 -2.07
N ASP A 624 -25.65 22.72 -1.37
CA ASP A 624 -26.76 23.58 -0.94
C ASP A 624 -26.49 24.32 0.38
N LYS A 625 -25.27 24.21 0.93
CA LYS A 625 -24.92 24.73 2.26
C LYS A 625 -24.14 26.04 2.17
N THR A 626 -24.42 26.93 3.12
CA THR A 626 -23.72 28.21 3.29
C THR A 626 -23.27 28.33 4.74
N PHE A 627 -21.99 28.62 4.95
CA PHE A 627 -21.39 28.84 6.26
C PHE A 627 -20.72 30.21 6.31
N PRO A 628 -20.63 30.85 7.48
CA PRO A 628 -19.78 32.03 7.64
C PRO A 628 -18.36 31.71 7.20
N ARG A 629 -17.68 32.68 6.55
CA ARG A 629 -16.25 32.54 6.27
C ARG A 629 -15.44 32.53 7.57
N SER A 630 -15.87 33.36 8.52
CA SER A 630 -15.31 33.37 9.87
C SER A 630 -15.52 32.02 10.55
N ASP A 631 -14.47 31.54 11.21
CA ASP A 631 -14.47 30.31 12.02
C ASP A 631 -14.77 29.01 11.24
N HIS A 632 -14.76 29.03 9.90
CA HIS A 632 -14.98 27.83 9.10
C HIS A 632 -13.90 27.63 8.04
N ALA A 633 -13.51 26.37 7.86
CA ALA A 633 -12.62 25.92 6.80
C ALA A 633 -13.35 24.93 5.90
N VAL A 634 -12.96 24.90 4.62
CA VAL A 634 -13.33 23.83 3.69
C VAL A 634 -12.16 22.89 3.51
N VAL A 635 -12.44 21.60 3.63
CA VAL A 635 -11.54 20.52 3.21
C VAL A 635 -12.22 19.72 2.11
N MET A 636 -11.52 19.42 1.03
CA MET A 636 -12.13 18.83 -0.16
C MET A 636 -11.08 18.21 -1.08
N VAL A 637 -11.41 17.11 -1.75
CA VAL A 637 -10.66 16.58 -2.90
C VAL A 637 -11.46 16.80 -4.18
N TYR A 638 -10.78 17.17 -5.27
CA TYR A 638 -11.43 17.39 -6.57
C TYR A 638 -10.41 17.20 -7.70
N PRO A 639 -10.82 16.78 -8.92
CA PRO A 639 -9.91 16.75 -10.07
C PRO A 639 -9.35 18.14 -10.35
N ASN A 640 -8.04 18.24 -10.52
CA ASN A 640 -7.35 19.50 -10.72
C ASN A 640 -7.79 20.13 -12.06
N PRO A 641 -8.43 21.31 -12.06
CA PRO A 641 -8.87 21.95 -13.30
C PRO A 641 -7.72 22.28 -14.28
N ALA A 642 -6.49 22.40 -13.80
CA ALA A 642 -5.30 22.60 -14.63
C ALA A 642 -4.69 21.29 -15.17
N ASN A 643 -5.02 20.15 -14.56
CA ASN A 643 -4.62 18.81 -15.00
C ASN A 643 -5.67 17.78 -14.52
N PRO A 644 -6.70 17.47 -15.32
CA PRO A 644 -7.79 16.60 -14.88
C PRO A 644 -7.36 15.18 -14.52
N ASP A 645 -6.14 14.74 -14.87
CA ASP A 645 -5.52 13.45 -14.50
C ASP A 645 -4.88 13.44 -13.09
N ARG A 646 -5.02 14.53 -12.33
CA ARG A 646 -4.52 14.67 -10.96
C ARG A 646 -5.58 15.29 -10.05
N TYR A 647 -5.45 15.09 -8.74
CA TYR A 647 -6.24 15.80 -7.74
C TYR A 647 -5.68 17.17 -7.39
N ILE A 648 -6.57 18.05 -6.92
CA ILE A 648 -6.26 18.96 -5.83
C ILE A 648 -6.91 18.45 -4.53
N VAL A 649 -6.28 18.74 -3.40
CA VAL A 649 -6.87 18.66 -2.06
C VAL A 649 -6.78 20.04 -1.42
N LEU A 650 -7.85 20.50 -0.78
CA LEU A 650 -7.87 21.75 -0.03
C LEU A 650 -7.70 21.47 1.47
N ASN A 651 -6.74 22.14 2.09
CA ASN A 651 -6.58 22.28 3.55
C ASN A 651 -6.59 20.98 4.37
N SER A 652 -6.08 19.87 3.82
CA SER A 652 -6.11 18.58 4.50
C SER A 652 -4.89 17.73 4.16
N GLY A 653 -4.42 16.96 5.14
CA GLY A 653 -3.56 15.79 4.93
C GLY A 653 -4.40 14.52 4.75
N PHE A 654 -3.83 13.36 5.10
CA PHE A 654 -4.65 12.18 5.39
C PHE A 654 -5.51 12.42 6.64
N THR A 655 -6.65 11.74 6.76
CA THR A 655 -7.77 12.23 7.58
C THR A 655 -7.90 11.58 8.94
N PHE A 656 -7.32 10.40 9.16
CA PHE A 656 -7.23 9.81 10.50
C PHE A 656 -6.11 10.46 11.31
N ARG A 657 -6.28 10.51 12.63
CA ARG A 657 -5.42 11.30 13.53
C ARG A 657 -4.86 10.46 14.66
N GLU A 658 -4.19 11.10 15.60
CA GLU A 658 -3.41 10.49 16.67
C GLU A 658 -4.18 9.41 17.43
N TYR A 659 -5.46 9.65 17.72
CA TYR A 659 -6.31 8.67 18.39
C TYR A 659 -6.44 7.35 17.60
N ASP A 660 -6.43 7.44 16.27
CA ASP A 660 -6.54 6.29 15.38
C ASP A 660 -5.21 5.54 15.25
N TYR A 661 -4.06 6.18 15.51
CA TYR A 661 -2.76 5.49 15.49
C TYR A 661 -2.67 4.41 16.56
N LEU A 662 -3.46 4.56 17.62
CA LEU A 662 -3.54 3.61 18.72
C LEU A 662 -4.15 2.29 18.30
N ASN A 663 -4.91 2.18 17.19
CA ASN A 663 -5.44 0.90 16.73
C ASN A 663 -5.56 0.84 15.20
N ASN A 664 -4.92 -0.14 14.55
CA ASN A 664 -4.95 -0.26 13.10
C ASN A 664 -6.35 -0.45 12.47
N ALA A 665 -7.32 -0.96 13.24
CA ALA A 665 -8.71 -1.03 12.79
C ALA A 665 -9.38 0.35 12.72
N ARG A 666 -8.89 1.35 13.47
CA ARG A 666 -9.38 2.74 13.40
C ARG A 666 -8.78 3.53 12.24
N GLN A 667 -7.66 3.08 11.67
CA GLN A 667 -6.98 3.72 10.54
C GLN A 667 -7.77 3.50 9.25
N THR A 668 -8.83 4.29 9.10
CA THR A 668 -9.76 4.34 7.97
C THR A 668 -9.93 5.80 7.59
N PRO A 669 -10.39 6.11 6.36
CA PRO A 669 -10.72 7.50 6.04
C PRO A 669 -11.75 8.04 7.03
N LYS A 670 -11.52 9.26 7.54
CA LYS A 670 -12.40 9.96 8.49
C LYS A 670 -13.22 11.05 7.85
N LEU A 671 -12.82 11.54 6.68
CA LEU A 671 -13.59 12.52 5.92
C LEU A 671 -13.86 12.00 4.51
N PRO A 672 -15.06 12.28 3.96
CA PRO A 672 -15.43 11.89 2.60
C PRO A 672 -14.79 12.85 1.59
N ASP A 673 -15.41 13.05 0.42
CA ASP A 673 -14.82 13.89 -0.62
C ASP A 673 -14.76 15.37 -0.24
N TRP A 674 -15.64 15.83 0.65
CA TRP A 674 -15.62 17.19 1.18
C TRP A 674 -16.18 17.28 2.61
N ALA A 675 -15.71 18.27 3.37
CA ALA A 675 -16.29 18.67 4.65
C ALA A 675 -16.12 20.18 4.92
N ILE A 676 -17.07 20.72 5.70
CA ILE A 676 -16.98 22.05 6.31
C ILE A 676 -16.68 21.88 7.79
N ILE A 677 -15.55 22.44 8.21
CA ILE A 677 -15.00 22.31 9.55
C ILE A 677 -15.21 23.63 10.27
N ASN A 678 -15.82 23.61 11.45
CA ASN A 678 -15.78 24.73 12.36
C ASN A 678 -14.47 24.68 13.16
N ILE A 679 -13.66 25.71 13.03
CA ILE A 679 -12.28 25.77 13.54
C ILE A 679 -12.15 26.59 14.83
N LYS A 680 -13.27 27.10 15.36
CA LYS A 680 -13.30 28.01 16.52
C LYS A 680 -12.62 27.42 17.76
N ASP A 681 -12.88 26.14 18.01
CA ASP A 681 -12.36 25.42 19.17
C ASP A 681 -11.03 24.69 18.87
N GLY A 682 -10.48 24.88 17.66
CA GLY A 682 -9.27 24.23 17.18
C GLY A 682 -9.45 22.76 16.79
N ALA A 683 -8.35 22.14 16.35
CA ALA A 683 -8.27 20.71 16.07
C ALA A 683 -8.12 19.89 17.37
N THR A 684 -8.47 18.61 17.29
CA THR A 684 -8.31 17.62 18.36
C THR A 684 -7.47 16.44 17.85
N MET A 685 -7.19 15.47 18.73
CA MET A 685 -6.53 14.22 18.35
C MET A 685 -7.40 13.27 17.50
N ARG A 686 -8.65 13.67 17.19
CA ARG A 686 -9.60 12.91 16.34
C ARG A 686 -9.96 13.65 15.07
N ASP A 687 -10.15 14.96 15.16
CA ASP A 687 -10.74 15.76 14.09
C ASP A 687 -9.97 17.08 13.88
N PRO A 688 -9.89 17.59 12.64
CA PRO A 688 -9.29 18.91 12.34
C PRO A 688 -10.08 20.10 12.89
N GLY A 689 -11.19 19.83 13.56
CA GLY A 689 -12.15 20.78 14.10
C GLY A 689 -13.53 20.14 14.06
N LYS A 690 -14.55 20.85 14.51
CA LYS A 690 -15.90 20.28 14.55
C LYS A 690 -16.50 20.21 13.15
N VAL A 691 -16.68 19.00 12.62
CA VAL A 691 -17.34 18.77 11.32
C VAL A 691 -18.80 19.24 11.40
N GLN A 692 -19.14 20.27 10.61
CA GLN A 692 -20.51 20.82 10.51
C GLN A 692 -21.32 20.18 9.39
N ALA A 693 -20.62 19.80 8.31
CA ALA A 693 -21.20 19.11 7.16
C ALA A 693 -20.11 18.32 6.45
N ALA A 694 -20.46 17.17 5.89
CA ALA A 694 -19.58 16.38 5.06
C ALA A 694 -20.42 15.62 4.01
N GLY A 695 -19.82 15.29 2.86
CA GLY A 695 -20.50 14.59 1.79
C GLY A 695 -19.56 13.99 0.74
N PHE A 696 -20.14 13.18 -0.13
CA PHE A 696 -19.47 12.59 -1.30
C PHE A 696 -19.94 13.31 -2.55
N PHE A 697 -19.05 13.52 -3.51
CA PHE A 697 -19.45 13.89 -4.84
C PHE A 697 -20.00 12.68 -5.60
N ASP A 698 -20.97 12.92 -6.48
CA ASP A 698 -21.48 11.92 -7.40
C ASP A 698 -20.44 11.52 -8.47
N GLU A 699 -20.81 10.61 -9.37
CA GLU A 699 -19.94 10.13 -10.45
C GLU A 699 -19.50 11.23 -11.43
N HIS A 700 -20.17 12.38 -11.44
CA HIS A 700 -19.84 13.56 -12.26
C HIS A 700 -19.19 14.67 -11.43
N TRP A 701 -18.68 14.33 -10.24
CA TRP A 701 -18.06 15.27 -9.31
C TRP A 701 -19.00 16.39 -8.82
N LYS A 702 -20.32 16.15 -8.76
CA LYS A 702 -21.30 17.11 -8.24
C LYS A 702 -21.63 16.86 -6.76
N PRO A 703 -21.78 17.92 -5.94
CA PRO A 703 -22.01 17.78 -4.49
C PRO A 703 -23.36 17.17 -4.10
#